data_AF-A0A2T0WNE6-F1
#
_entry.id   AF-A0A2T0WNE6-F1
#
_cell.length_a   1.000
_cell.length_b   1.000
_cell.length_c   1.000
_cell.angle_alpha   90.00
_cell.angle_beta   90.00
_cell.angle_gamma   90.00
#
_symmetry.space_group_name_H-M   'P 1'
#
loop_
_entity.id
_entity.type
_entity.pdbx_description
1 polymer ?
#
loop_
_entity_poly.entity_id
_entity_poly.type
_entity_poly.pdbx_seq_one_letter_code
_entity_poly.pdbx_strand_id
1 'polypeptide(L)'
;MTTKLRYTKGTVESDNIHGYGWKDKMSGYEGDDILWGVGGWDTLAGGNGNDTLLGGAGSDVMGGGAGNDLLIGSEDVGPEDYRTMTLEEYLRKIIYDNDRLYGGAGDDTIYGGFGQDKLVGGSGRDYLDGGVGHDSLNGGSGNDMLHGGEGRDTLKGGAGGDVLDGGRGNDRVFGGAGDDLGVFDWGENVGFHNIYNGGRGVDYLRIKLTAAEWARADIKADILALAEAMADHTDPVTGEHDNTVFRLATTNLKVRGFENLQVMVDNSVLPTLVEAVNDHVTVQEDAPVTVLGSVLSNDVNAHLVDKVEVIWGPAQGTLVMDANTGNYTFDSSTAFTGLSSGQSAEVTFRYRITDVFGGTDEAVGRITVNGIDDVPVAADDYYTISEDEVLTVSVVPGLLSNDTSTIGTPSLTVQAITGFSALGARVTMNADGSFTYDPTGSAALQGLNEGQVEVDRFSYTVEEPDGDTAFGTAFVNVSGRYELPTAVDDLHFAVLETDVALGSDRLLDNDIPGTVGDTLSLVPGTVTTAYGATVVFRNDGWFIYDQTTSQALDELAEGEKVQDTFSYTVIDQNSQTDTATVRIEVTGVADLPTASPDSYSASEGVVLTVDAASGVLANDTTDGNAGHTIAAKPQVLTSATTGATLSLNADGSFVYDPTSSSVIEALEEGQFLTDSFQYTIEESDKDTATAEIGILVAGAAETIAPISNDYTYEDVEDTSPRTGMRLNSGNDDTLFDHVQKGAATDVLTMDFATEGSSSIRTDKGGTVFVAENSSFSYYAPYTKETALLNAGESFTDTFDFTVENQAGQSSTGTITLKLDGVDDNPDATDDSYPVYHYVGLDWNIPQHFGLLTNDTPHMSGDELIAVPMAVFDADPDKNITTLLTDTSNSATFSTDKGGVVTLYEDGSFTYETAGVDGIGDLIAGQKIVDSFDYLLLDEYYNGDVGTVTLDIMLGEYR
;
A
#
# COMPACT_ATOMS: atom_id res chain seq x y z
N MET A 1 83.63 82.52 60.50
CA MET A 1 85.06 82.14 60.40
C MET A 1 85.18 81.01 59.37
N THR A 2 86.39 80.63 58.98
CA THR A 2 86.69 79.62 57.92
C THR A 2 85.69 78.47 57.83
N THR A 3 85.12 78.30 56.64
CA THR A 3 84.45 77.07 56.21
C THR A 3 85.37 75.86 56.35
N LYS A 4 84.83 74.80 56.93
CA LYS A 4 85.12 73.43 56.50
C LYS A 4 83.81 72.89 55.95
N LEU A 5 83.80 72.36 54.72
CA LEU A 5 82.96 71.20 54.48
C LEU A 5 83.53 70.12 55.41
N ARG A 6 82.74 69.57 56.33
CA ARG A 6 83.21 68.40 57.07
C ARG A 6 83.03 67.23 56.12
N TYR A 7 84.07 66.41 56.00
CA TYR A 7 83.96 65.13 55.32
C TYR A 7 84.08 64.06 56.38
N THR A 8 82.95 63.49 56.76
CA THR A 8 82.84 62.37 57.70
C THR A 8 82.79 61.06 56.91
N LYS A 9 83.29 59.98 57.52
CA LYS A 9 83.32 58.63 56.97
C LYS A 9 83.05 57.63 58.08
N GLY A 10 82.21 56.64 57.79
CA GLY A 10 82.09 55.41 58.57
C GLY A 10 83.27 54.48 58.35
N THR A 11 83.05 53.22 58.70
CA THR A 11 84.09 52.19 58.84
C THR A 11 83.88 51.03 57.85
N VAL A 12 83.57 49.84 58.35
CA VAL A 12 83.07 48.63 57.64
C VAL A 12 82.13 47.82 58.56
N GLU A 13 81.56 48.52 59.54
CA GLU A 13 80.59 48.06 60.53
C GLU A 13 79.53 49.17 60.64
N SER A 14 78.27 48.81 60.87
CA SER A 14 77.15 49.76 61.01
C SER A 14 77.46 50.97 61.91
N ASP A 15 77.65 52.12 61.28
CA ASP A 15 77.96 53.40 61.86
C ASP A 15 76.71 54.28 62.05
N ASN A 16 76.81 55.28 62.92
CA ASN A 16 75.76 56.26 63.12
C ASN A 16 76.36 57.69 63.09
N ILE A 17 76.07 58.42 62.03
CA ILE A 17 76.80 59.63 61.62
C ILE A 17 75.85 60.82 61.55
N HIS A 18 75.93 61.70 62.55
CA HIS A 18 75.17 62.94 62.59
C HIS A 18 75.99 64.14 62.06
N GLY A 19 75.34 64.95 61.24
CA GLY A 19 75.83 66.24 60.73
C GLY A 19 75.53 67.40 61.67
N TYR A 20 75.42 68.60 61.08
CA TYR A 20 75.12 69.86 61.75
C TYR A 20 74.38 70.77 60.77
N GLY A 21 73.76 71.85 61.28
CA GLY A 21 73.00 72.85 60.49
C GLY A 21 73.77 73.68 59.43
N TRP A 22 74.70 73.09 58.65
CA TRP A 22 75.47 73.68 57.55
C TRP A 22 76.03 72.58 56.63
N LYS A 23 76.06 72.82 55.29
CA LYS A 23 76.62 71.93 54.25
C LYS A 23 77.76 71.02 54.72
N ASP A 24 77.40 69.80 55.09
CA ASP A 24 78.31 68.70 55.41
C ASP A 24 78.39 67.69 54.25
N LYS A 25 79.34 66.76 54.36
CA LYS A 25 79.46 65.61 53.46
C LYS A 25 79.78 64.36 54.26
N MET A 26 79.00 63.32 54.09
CA MET A 26 79.12 62.08 54.84
C MET A 26 79.19 60.88 53.89
N SER A 27 79.60 59.74 54.45
CA SER A 27 79.80 58.48 53.74
C SER A 27 79.70 57.41 54.81
N GLY A 28 78.89 56.38 54.60
CA GLY A 28 78.90 55.13 55.36
C GLY A 28 80.17 54.35 55.07
N TYR A 29 80.05 53.08 54.65
CA TYR A 29 80.93 52.46 53.63
C TYR A 29 80.53 51.02 53.30
N GLU A 30 80.42 50.20 54.33
CA GLU A 30 80.05 48.78 54.34
C GLU A 30 79.40 48.53 55.71
N GLY A 31 78.20 47.94 55.74
CA GLY A 31 77.37 47.80 56.94
C GLY A 31 76.10 48.65 56.84
N ASP A 32 75.09 48.31 57.63
CA ASP A 32 73.79 49.02 57.65
C ASP A 32 73.96 50.33 58.44
N ASP A 33 74.17 51.46 57.74
CA ASP A 33 74.59 52.74 58.30
C ASP A 33 73.43 53.74 58.49
N ILE A 34 73.50 54.60 59.52
CA ILE A 34 72.52 55.70 59.73
C ILE A 34 73.22 57.05 59.57
N LEU A 35 72.84 57.84 58.56
CA LEU A 35 73.39 59.17 58.27
C LEU A 35 72.28 60.24 58.38
N TRP A 36 72.49 61.30 59.17
CA TRP A 36 71.53 62.42 59.30
C TRP A 36 72.20 63.77 59.14
N GLY A 37 71.91 64.50 58.05
CA GLY A 37 72.46 65.84 57.77
C GLY A 37 72.00 66.91 58.78
N VAL A 38 70.72 66.85 59.16
CA VAL A 38 69.98 67.78 60.04
C VAL A 38 69.61 69.09 59.36
N GLY A 39 70.45 69.62 58.47
CA GLY A 39 70.05 70.68 57.56
C GLY A 39 71.19 71.56 57.10
N GLY A 40 71.05 72.11 55.90
CA GLY A 40 72.15 72.76 55.23
C GLY A 40 71.93 72.72 53.73
N TRP A 41 72.78 71.95 53.06
CA TRP A 41 72.70 71.55 51.65
C TRP A 41 73.73 70.42 51.57
N ASP A 42 73.40 69.24 52.05
CA ASP A 42 74.37 68.24 52.45
C ASP A 42 74.72 67.30 51.29
N THR A 43 75.49 66.25 51.58
CA THR A 43 75.87 65.24 50.59
C THR A 43 76.13 63.93 51.32
N LEU A 44 75.11 63.08 51.40
CA LEU A 44 75.17 61.80 52.10
C LEU A 44 75.44 60.69 51.08
N ALA A 45 76.11 59.64 51.53
CA ALA A 45 76.31 58.41 50.78
C ALA A 45 76.27 57.26 51.80
N GLY A 46 75.48 56.22 51.55
CA GLY A 46 75.53 54.98 52.31
C GLY A 46 76.79 54.20 51.97
N GLY A 47 76.63 53.00 51.42
CA GLY A 47 77.71 52.28 50.76
C GLY A 47 77.31 50.91 50.22
N ASN A 48 77.52 49.88 51.03
CA ASN A 48 76.98 48.55 50.80
C ASN A 48 76.40 48.04 52.14
N GLY A 49 75.09 47.88 52.22
CA GLY A 49 74.35 47.71 53.47
C GLY A 49 72.92 48.21 53.27
N ASN A 50 72.05 48.00 54.25
CA ASN A 50 70.70 48.57 54.23
C ASN A 50 70.72 49.89 55.02
N ASP A 51 70.99 50.99 54.32
CA ASP A 51 71.32 52.27 54.91
C ASP A 51 70.07 53.13 55.20
N THR A 52 70.17 54.06 56.16
CA THR A 52 69.13 55.06 56.46
C THR A 52 69.72 56.46 56.38
N LEU A 53 69.33 57.20 55.34
CA LEU A 53 69.83 58.53 55.01
C LEU A 53 68.72 59.56 55.22
N LEU A 54 68.91 60.45 56.19
CA LEU A 54 68.02 61.57 56.51
C LEU A 54 68.71 62.88 56.11
N GLY A 55 68.16 63.64 55.17
CA GLY A 55 68.70 64.94 54.77
C GLY A 55 68.54 65.96 55.88
N GLY A 56 67.35 66.56 55.95
CA GLY A 56 66.94 67.44 57.03
C GLY A 56 66.15 68.63 56.51
N ALA A 57 66.72 69.82 56.64
CA ALA A 57 66.19 71.06 56.08
C ALA A 57 67.16 71.68 55.05
N GLY A 58 66.77 71.68 53.77
CA GLY A 58 67.51 72.28 52.66
C GLY A 58 67.81 71.30 51.52
N SER A 59 68.06 71.83 50.32
CA SER A 59 68.40 71.05 49.10
C SER A 59 69.67 70.18 49.24
N ASP A 60 69.47 68.90 49.47
CA ASP A 60 70.47 67.88 49.74
C ASP A 60 70.76 66.98 48.51
N VAL A 61 71.74 66.09 48.68
CA VAL A 61 72.11 65.06 47.70
C VAL A 61 72.41 63.76 48.44
N MET A 62 71.65 62.70 48.16
CA MET A 62 71.76 61.44 48.88
C MET A 62 71.88 60.28 47.89
N GLY A 63 72.80 59.36 48.18
CA GLY A 63 72.93 58.08 47.51
C GLY A 63 72.91 56.97 48.56
N GLY A 64 72.06 55.96 48.44
CA GLY A 64 72.15 54.75 49.26
C GLY A 64 73.41 53.96 48.86
N GLY A 65 73.24 52.88 48.11
CA GLY A 65 74.27 52.37 47.21
C GLY A 65 74.02 50.96 46.70
N ALA A 66 73.99 49.99 47.61
CA ALA A 66 73.84 48.58 47.31
C ALA A 66 73.35 47.80 48.55
N GLY A 67 72.08 47.43 48.52
CA GLY A 67 71.27 47.04 49.67
C GLY A 67 69.92 47.74 49.58
N ASN A 68 69.04 47.52 50.57
CA ASN A 68 67.69 48.07 50.58
C ASN A 68 67.67 49.32 51.46
N ASP A 69 67.75 50.49 50.83
CA ASP A 69 68.06 51.76 51.51
C ASP A 69 66.80 52.61 51.78
N LEU A 70 66.77 53.31 52.92
CA LEU A 70 65.75 54.30 53.27
C LEU A 70 66.32 55.72 53.12
N LEU A 71 65.87 56.44 52.10
CA LEU A 71 66.23 57.85 51.86
C LEU A 71 65.05 58.76 52.19
N ILE A 72 65.27 59.74 53.05
CA ILE A 72 64.29 60.75 53.44
C ILE A 72 64.92 62.12 53.27
N GLY A 73 64.41 62.91 52.32
CA GLY A 73 64.80 64.28 52.04
C GLY A 73 64.53 65.22 53.21
N SER A 74 63.28 65.66 53.31
CA SER A 74 62.77 66.53 54.38
C SER A 74 62.45 65.79 55.68
N GLU A 75 62.58 66.46 56.83
CA GLU A 75 62.18 65.89 58.15
C GLU A 75 60.65 65.62 58.28
N ASP A 76 59.82 66.14 57.37
CA ASP A 76 58.35 66.16 57.44
C ASP A 76 57.73 65.19 56.40
N VAL A 77 57.96 63.88 56.52
CA VAL A 77 57.44 62.86 55.58
C VAL A 77 55.95 62.53 55.78
N GLY A 78 55.06 63.52 55.63
CA GLY A 78 53.62 63.32 55.84
C GLY A 78 52.69 64.35 55.16
N PRO A 79 51.75 63.93 54.29
CA PRO A 79 50.84 64.83 53.57
C PRO A 79 49.73 65.49 54.42
N GLU A 80 49.80 65.38 55.76
CA GLU A 80 48.88 66.06 56.68
C GLU A 80 49.52 67.24 57.44
N ASP A 81 50.86 67.32 57.55
CA ASP A 81 51.51 68.36 58.38
C ASP A 81 51.48 69.75 57.73
N TYR A 82 51.45 69.81 56.39
CA TYR A 82 51.36 71.09 55.67
C TYR A 82 50.09 71.89 56.03
N ARG A 83 49.03 71.23 56.50
CA ARG A 83 47.77 71.86 56.92
C ARG A 83 47.89 72.62 58.25
N THR A 84 48.94 72.36 59.01
CA THR A 84 49.27 73.04 60.28
C THR A 84 50.34 74.13 60.16
N MET A 85 51.06 74.20 59.03
CA MET A 85 52.09 75.21 58.76
C MET A 85 51.51 76.61 58.47
N THR A 86 52.30 77.67 58.68
CA THR A 86 51.95 78.97 58.09
C THR A 86 52.30 79.03 56.60
N LEU A 87 51.58 79.85 55.84
CA LEU A 87 51.83 80.04 54.41
C LEU A 87 53.27 80.52 54.11
N GLU A 88 53.94 81.23 55.03
CA GLU A 88 55.34 81.64 54.85
C GLU A 88 56.32 80.47 55.04
N GLU A 89 56.01 79.50 55.90
CA GLU A 89 56.84 78.30 56.10
C GLU A 89 56.65 77.32 54.94
N TYR A 90 55.40 77.08 54.53
CA TYR A 90 55.03 76.27 53.37
C TYR A 90 55.71 76.76 52.08
N LEU A 91 55.59 78.06 51.77
CA LEU A 91 56.23 78.66 50.59
C LEU A 91 57.76 78.75 50.68
N ARG A 92 58.37 78.51 51.85
CA ARG A 92 59.83 78.41 51.96
C ARG A 92 60.32 77.02 51.59
N LYS A 93 59.73 75.96 52.16
CA LYS A 93 60.21 74.58 51.92
C LYS A 93 60.19 74.23 50.43
N ILE A 94 59.05 74.41 49.78
CA ILE A 94 58.79 74.19 48.33
C ILE A 94 59.76 74.96 47.40
N ILE A 95 60.47 75.99 47.89
CA ILE A 95 61.45 76.76 47.09
C ILE A 95 62.90 76.37 47.41
N TYR A 96 63.21 75.88 48.61
CA TYR A 96 64.59 75.75 49.11
C TYR A 96 65.04 74.33 49.46
N ASP A 97 64.13 73.37 49.55
CA ASP A 97 64.39 72.02 50.05
C ASP A 97 64.46 70.98 48.90
N ASN A 98 64.79 71.46 47.68
CA ASN A 98 64.81 70.69 46.41
C ASN A 98 65.90 69.60 46.31
N ASP A 99 65.54 68.35 46.56
CA ASP A 99 66.45 67.24 46.81
C ASP A 99 66.84 66.40 45.59
N ARG A 100 67.93 65.63 45.76
CA ARG A 100 68.45 64.69 44.75
C ARG A 100 68.78 63.36 45.41
N LEU A 101 67.82 62.45 45.32
CA LEU A 101 67.84 61.16 45.99
C LEU A 101 68.11 60.05 44.95
N TYR A 102 68.99 59.14 45.30
CA TYR A 102 69.36 57.97 44.51
C TYR A 102 69.40 56.79 45.48
N GLY A 103 68.60 55.74 45.30
CA GLY A 103 68.75 54.51 46.06
C GLY A 103 70.04 53.80 45.64
N GLY A 104 69.91 52.74 44.84
CA GLY A 104 70.97 52.29 43.95
C GLY A 104 70.76 50.89 43.40
N ALA A 105 70.78 49.89 44.29
CA ALA A 105 70.75 48.49 43.94
C ALA A 105 70.27 47.61 45.11
N GLY A 106 68.96 47.60 45.31
CA GLY A 106 68.18 46.76 46.22
C GLY A 106 66.73 47.22 46.16
N ASP A 107 65.87 46.78 47.08
CA ASP A 107 64.48 47.27 47.13
C ASP A 107 64.43 48.55 47.99
N ASP A 108 64.58 49.72 47.36
CA ASP A 108 64.79 51.00 48.05
C ASP A 108 63.48 51.70 48.45
N THR A 109 63.52 52.59 49.44
CA THR A 109 62.39 53.42 49.88
C THR A 109 62.81 54.88 49.99
N ILE A 110 62.19 55.75 49.20
CA ILE A 110 62.67 57.11 48.94
C ILE A 110 61.54 58.13 49.07
N TYR A 111 61.68 59.09 49.98
CA TYR A 111 60.76 60.22 50.17
C TYR A 111 61.47 61.55 49.88
N GLY A 112 60.92 62.39 49.00
CA GLY A 112 61.36 63.78 48.81
C GLY A 112 60.91 64.67 49.96
N GLY A 113 59.65 65.10 49.90
CA GLY A 113 58.93 65.75 51.00
C GLY A 113 58.34 67.10 50.59
N PHE A 114 59.17 68.14 50.56
CA PHE A 114 58.78 69.47 50.09
C PHE A 114 59.86 70.02 49.15
N GLY A 115 59.56 70.26 47.87
CA GLY A 115 60.59 70.81 46.99
C GLY A 115 60.28 70.81 45.50
N GLN A 116 61.28 70.38 44.73
CA GLN A 116 61.23 70.10 43.28
C GLN A 116 62.24 68.97 43.07
N ASP A 117 61.84 67.81 43.57
CA ASP A 117 62.74 66.77 44.01
C ASP A 117 63.02 65.79 42.88
N LYS A 118 64.21 65.21 42.91
CA LYS A 118 64.65 64.30 41.87
C LYS A 118 65.06 62.98 42.48
N LEU A 119 64.09 62.07 42.52
CA LEU A 119 64.22 60.73 43.04
C LEU A 119 64.61 59.76 41.92
N VAL A 120 65.55 58.87 42.23
CA VAL A 120 65.88 57.70 41.42
C VAL A 120 65.95 56.50 42.35
N GLY A 121 65.26 55.40 42.03
CA GLY A 121 65.53 54.12 42.67
C GLY A 121 66.85 53.54 42.15
N GLY A 122 66.78 52.44 41.42
CA GLY A 122 67.82 52.04 40.48
C GLY A 122 67.62 50.66 39.90
N SER A 123 67.74 49.63 40.75
CA SER A 123 67.49 48.25 40.37
C SER A 123 67.07 47.39 41.56
N GLY A 124 65.78 47.06 41.63
CA GLY A 124 65.12 46.28 42.68
C GLY A 124 63.62 46.52 42.65
N ARG A 125 62.94 46.46 43.79
CA ARG A 125 61.56 46.99 43.93
C ARG A 125 61.61 48.30 44.71
N ASP A 126 61.57 49.41 44.00
CA ASP A 126 61.75 50.72 44.61
C ASP A 126 60.41 51.38 44.93
N TYR A 127 60.29 52.00 46.10
CA TYR A 127 59.19 52.88 46.48
C TYR A 127 59.66 54.33 46.48
N LEU A 128 59.05 55.19 45.67
CA LEU A 128 59.38 56.61 45.51
C LEU A 128 58.14 57.47 45.76
N ASP A 129 58.24 58.46 46.66
CA ASP A 129 57.19 59.46 46.92
C ASP A 129 57.78 60.88 46.82
N GLY A 130 57.23 61.71 45.93
CA GLY A 130 57.65 63.11 45.75
C GLY A 130 57.27 64.00 46.93
N GLY A 131 56.03 63.88 47.42
CA GLY A 131 55.47 64.72 48.48
C GLY A 131 54.75 65.97 47.96
N VAL A 132 55.34 67.16 48.10
CA VAL A 132 54.73 68.45 47.75
C VAL A 132 55.72 69.28 46.94
N GLY A 133 55.54 69.30 45.62
CA GLY A 133 56.58 69.85 44.74
C GLY A 133 56.23 69.94 43.26
N HIS A 134 57.24 69.72 42.43
CA HIS A 134 57.20 69.63 40.96
C HIS A 134 58.27 68.62 40.54
N ASP A 135 57.98 67.35 40.79
CA ASP A 135 58.98 66.34 41.12
C ASP A 135 59.28 65.41 39.94
N SER A 136 60.44 64.76 39.99
CA SER A 136 61.04 63.99 38.90
C SER A 136 61.44 62.61 39.41
N LEU A 137 60.46 61.71 39.49
CA LEU A 137 60.63 60.33 39.93
C LEU A 137 61.04 59.43 38.76
N ASN A 138 61.92 58.47 39.04
CA ASN A 138 62.34 57.44 38.11
C ASN A 138 62.66 56.18 38.93
N GLY A 139 61.90 55.09 38.83
CA GLY A 139 62.21 53.82 39.51
C GLY A 139 63.52 53.24 38.96
N GLY A 140 63.42 52.32 38.01
CA GLY A 140 64.44 52.15 36.98
C GLY A 140 64.48 50.78 36.33
N SER A 141 64.54 49.73 37.15
CA SER A 141 64.50 48.35 36.66
C SER A 141 64.10 47.36 37.75
N GLY A 142 62.94 46.73 37.53
CA GLY A 142 62.25 45.93 38.52
C GLY A 142 60.77 46.28 38.55
N ASN A 143 60.12 46.25 39.71
CA ASN A 143 58.66 46.39 39.81
C ASN A 143 58.34 47.42 40.89
N ASP A 144 58.38 48.68 40.48
CA ASP A 144 58.49 49.86 41.34
C ASP A 144 57.12 50.47 41.69
N MET A 145 57.09 51.35 42.69
CA MET A 145 55.90 52.10 43.10
C MET A 145 56.23 53.58 43.24
N LEU A 146 55.66 54.41 42.38
CA LEU A 146 55.91 55.85 42.30
C LEU A 146 54.65 56.64 42.65
N HIS A 147 54.77 57.59 43.59
CA HIS A 147 53.73 58.57 43.90
C HIS A 147 54.23 60.01 43.64
N GLY A 148 53.47 60.77 42.85
CA GLY A 148 53.81 62.17 42.54
C GLY A 148 53.58 63.13 43.72
N GLY A 149 52.45 62.96 44.43
CA GLY A 149 52.07 63.83 45.54
C GLY A 149 51.23 65.04 45.09
N GLU A 150 51.50 66.24 45.61
CA GLU A 150 50.84 67.49 45.16
C GLU A 150 51.75 68.31 44.24
N GLY A 151 51.36 68.50 42.97
CA GLY A 151 52.10 69.43 42.13
C GLY A 151 51.92 69.37 40.61
N ARG A 152 52.99 68.92 39.97
CA ARG A 152 53.16 68.98 38.51
C ARG A 152 54.28 68.04 38.05
N ASP A 153 54.04 66.75 38.23
CA ASP A 153 55.12 65.81 38.48
C ASP A 153 55.44 64.98 37.23
N THR A 154 56.60 64.33 37.21
CA THR A 154 57.06 63.51 36.08
C THR A 154 57.59 62.19 36.61
N LEU A 155 56.74 61.17 36.51
CA LEU A 155 57.00 59.81 36.97
C LEU A 155 57.47 58.95 35.79
N LYS A 156 58.44 58.07 36.06
CA LYS A 156 58.91 57.03 35.14
C LYS A 156 59.10 55.74 35.92
N GLY A 157 58.45 54.67 35.53
CA GLY A 157 58.74 53.34 36.09
C GLY A 157 60.11 52.90 35.59
N GLY A 158 60.13 52.09 34.54
CA GLY A 158 61.23 52.03 33.60
C GLY A 158 61.34 50.70 32.87
N ALA A 159 61.47 49.61 33.63
CA ALA A 159 61.73 48.29 33.09
C ALA A 159 61.28 47.17 34.05
N GLY A 160 59.98 46.92 34.06
CA GLY A 160 59.27 45.79 34.65
C GLY A 160 57.79 46.15 34.74
N GLY A 161 57.10 45.76 35.81
CA GLY A 161 55.68 46.08 35.98
C GLY A 161 55.46 47.05 37.13
N ASP A 162 55.34 48.33 36.82
CA ASP A 162 55.45 49.43 37.77
C ASP A 162 54.07 50.01 38.14
N VAL A 163 53.92 50.56 39.35
CA VAL A 163 52.68 51.21 39.82
C VAL A 163 52.92 52.71 39.94
N LEU A 164 52.18 53.52 39.19
CA LEU A 164 52.45 54.95 39.06
C LEU A 164 51.20 55.79 39.33
N ASP A 165 51.16 56.43 40.49
CA ASP A 165 50.07 57.31 40.91
C ASP A 165 50.56 58.76 40.87
N GLY A 166 50.12 59.54 39.88
CA GLY A 166 50.56 60.93 39.73
C GLY A 166 50.16 61.85 40.90
N GLY A 167 49.21 61.43 41.73
CA GLY A 167 48.66 62.28 42.79
C GLY A 167 47.79 63.39 42.21
N ARG A 168 48.02 64.62 42.67
CA ARG A 168 47.17 65.79 42.47
C ARG A 168 47.93 66.90 41.74
N GLY A 169 47.94 66.87 40.41
CA GLY A 169 48.70 67.85 39.63
C GLY A 169 48.41 67.85 38.12
N ASN A 170 49.35 68.38 37.34
CA ASN A 170 49.28 68.41 35.86
C ASN A 170 50.37 67.49 35.29
N ASP A 171 50.21 66.20 35.56
CA ASP A 171 51.34 65.30 35.74
C ASP A 171 51.63 64.49 34.48
N ARG A 172 52.78 63.82 34.51
CA ARG A 172 53.36 63.12 33.37
C ARG A 172 53.85 61.76 33.81
N VAL A 173 52.96 60.79 33.69
CA VAL A 173 53.20 59.41 34.07
C VAL A 173 53.62 58.63 32.83
N PHE A 174 54.79 58.01 32.90
CA PHE A 174 55.30 57.06 31.93
C PHE A 174 55.59 55.76 32.66
N GLY A 175 55.03 54.62 32.23
CA GLY A 175 55.45 53.30 32.73
C GLY A 175 56.86 52.98 32.22
N GLY A 176 56.97 52.09 31.24
CA GLY A 176 58.16 51.99 30.41
C GLY A 176 58.19 50.76 29.52
N ALA A 177 58.43 49.60 30.12
CA ALA A 177 58.60 48.32 29.43
C ALA A 177 58.40 47.13 30.37
N GLY A 178 57.33 46.38 30.14
CA GLY A 178 56.71 45.43 31.04
C GLY A 178 55.27 45.89 31.33
N ASP A 179 54.56 45.19 32.23
CA ASP A 179 53.10 45.33 32.36
C ASP A 179 52.75 46.34 33.49
N ASP A 180 52.54 47.59 33.11
CA ASP A 180 52.47 48.75 34.02
C ASP A 180 51.04 49.08 34.50
N LEU A 181 50.95 49.76 35.65
CA LEU A 181 49.70 50.23 36.27
C LEU A 181 49.73 51.75 36.51
N GLY A 182 49.13 52.51 35.59
CA GLY A 182 48.89 53.94 35.79
C GLY A 182 47.66 54.17 36.66
N VAL A 183 47.76 55.00 37.70
CA VAL A 183 46.67 55.26 38.66
C VAL A 183 46.30 56.74 38.64
N PHE A 184 45.02 57.03 38.41
CA PHE A 184 44.46 58.38 38.35
C PHE A 184 43.27 58.49 39.30
N ASP A 185 43.37 59.36 40.31
CA ASP A 185 42.22 59.71 41.15
C ASP A 185 41.40 60.84 40.52
N TRP A 186 40.11 60.58 40.31
CA TRP A 186 39.22 61.49 39.61
C TRP A 186 38.94 62.77 40.41
N GLY A 187 38.65 62.62 41.70
CA GLY A 187 38.17 63.73 42.54
C GLY A 187 39.28 64.74 42.83
N GLU A 188 40.51 64.27 42.98
CA GLU A 188 41.67 65.13 43.19
C GLU A 188 42.11 65.85 41.90
N ASN A 189 41.88 65.25 40.72
CA ASN A 189 42.35 65.75 39.43
C ASN A 189 41.32 66.55 38.59
N VAL A 190 40.14 66.87 39.13
CA VAL A 190 39.14 67.70 38.44
C VAL A 190 39.72 69.05 38.01
N GLY A 191 39.68 69.34 36.71
CA GLY A 191 40.19 70.58 36.12
C GLY A 191 41.69 70.60 35.79
N PHE A 192 42.46 69.58 36.19
CA PHE A 192 43.89 69.48 35.89
C PHE A 192 44.19 68.77 34.56
N HIS A 193 45.43 68.92 34.05
CA HIS A 193 45.88 68.47 32.72
C HIS A 193 46.91 67.33 32.81
N ASN A 194 46.43 66.12 33.03
CA ASN A 194 47.24 64.93 33.19
C ASN A 194 47.62 64.24 31.88
N ILE A 195 48.79 63.60 31.84
CA ILE A 195 49.28 62.83 30.68
C ILE A 195 49.84 61.49 31.18
N TYR A 196 49.15 60.41 30.85
CA TYR A 196 49.51 59.04 31.22
C TYR A 196 49.87 58.26 29.96
N ASN A 197 50.95 57.49 30.02
CA ASN A 197 51.41 56.57 28.99
C ASN A 197 52.00 55.33 29.65
N GLY A 198 51.53 54.11 29.38
CA GLY A 198 52.18 52.87 29.85
C GLY A 198 53.51 52.71 29.13
N GLY A 199 53.53 51.91 28.08
CA GLY A 199 54.42 52.13 26.95
C GLY A 199 54.77 50.90 26.13
N ARG A 200 55.05 49.76 26.78
CA ARG A 200 55.49 48.51 26.14
C ARG A 200 55.24 47.29 27.05
N GLY A 201 53.98 46.91 27.20
CA GLY A 201 53.61 45.64 27.83
C GLY A 201 52.16 45.31 27.54
N VAL A 202 51.48 44.80 28.57
CA VAL A 202 50.02 44.80 28.68
C VAL A 202 49.68 45.71 29.85
N ASP A 203 49.45 46.98 29.55
CA ASP A 203 49.37 48.06 30.53
C ASP A 203 47.92 48.30 31.00
N TYR A 204 47.77 48.70 32.26
CA TYR A 204 46.50 48.95 32.94
C TYR A 204 46.37 50.40 33.37
N LEU A 205 45.33 51.11 32.92
CA LEU A 205 44.94 52.40 33.47
C LEU A 205 43.86 52.18 34.55
N ARG A 206 44.06 52.75 35.72
CA ARG A 206 43.14 52.68 36.86
C ARG A 206 42.55 54.04 37.18
N ILE A 207 41.24 54.18 37.06
CA ILE A 207 40.48 55.38 37.43
C ILE A 207 39.83 55.17 38.79
N LYS A 208 40.23 55.89 39.84
CA LYS A 208 39.54 55.88 41.15
C LYS A 208 38.46 56.96 41.18
N LEU A 209 37.29 56.65 41.73
CA LEU A 209 36.14 57.54 41.91
C LEU A 209 35.47 57.27 43.27
N THR A 210 34.72 58.25 43.78
CA THR A 210 33.71 58.01 44.82
C THR A 210 32.39 57.52 44.21
N ALA A 211 31.53 56.87 45.01
CA ALA A 211 30.17 56.51 44.59
C ALA A 211 29.32 57.73 44.20
N ALA A 212 29.57 58.91 44.80
CA ALA A 212 28.88 60.15 44.45
C ALA A 212 29.28 60.68 43.06
N GLU A 213 30.54 60.47 42.66
CA GLU A 213 31.01 60.79 41.30
C GLU A 213 30.54 59.77 40.29
N TRP A 214 30.65 58.47 40.59
CA TRP A 214 30.13 57.40 39.74
C TRP A 214 28.61 57.49 39.53
N ALA A 215 27.84 58.03 40.48
CA ALA A 215 26.41 58.26 40.30
C ALA A 215 26.07 59.30 39.22
N ARG A 216 27.02 60.14 38.79
CA ARG A 216 26.78 61.19 37.79
C ARG A 216 26.87 60.64 36.36
N ALA A 217 25.84 60.93 35.57
CA ALA A 217 25.75 60.46 34.18
C ALA A 217 26.83 61.04 33.25
N ASP A 218 27.33 62.25 33.51
CA ASP A 218 28.43 62.85 32.73
C ASP A 218 29.77 62.16 33.01
N ILE A 219 30.04 61.82 34.26
CA ILE A 219 31.22 61.05 34.66
C ILE A 219 31.18 59.62 34.09
N LYS A 220 30.02 58.94 34.14
CA LYS A 220 29.87 57.62 33.49
C LYS A 220 30.11 57.68 31.97
N ALA A 221 29.58 58.71 31.30
CA ALA A 221 29.75 58.89 29.86
C ALA A 221 31.22 59.20 29.49
N ASP A 222 31.89 60.05 30.27
CA ASP A 222 33.32 60.33 30.12
C ASP A 222 34.17 59.04 30.28
N ILE A 223 33.84 58.18 31.25
CA ILE A 223 34.53 56.90 31.50
C ILE A 223 34.26 55.87 30.41
N LEU A 224 33.01 55.73 29.94
CA LEU A 224 32.66 54.83 28.83
C LEU A 224 33.40 55.24 27.55
N ALA A 225 33.42 56.54 27.25
CA ALA A 225 34.14 57.06 26.08
C ALA A 225 35.67 56.84 26.20
N LEU A 226 36.24 56.82 27.41
CA LEU A 226 37.63 56.42 27.66
C LEU A 226 37.85 54.90 27.44
N ALA A 227 36.88 54.05 27.79
CA ALA A 227 36.95 52.61 27.50
C ALA A 227 36.95 52.35 25.98
N GLU A 228 36.03 53.00 25.26
CA GLU A 228 35.97 52.99 23.78
C GLU A 228 37.30 53.47 23.17
N ALA A 229 37.91 54.53 23.72
CA ALA A 229 39.18 55.09 23.26
C ALA A 229 40.36 54.10 23.31
N MET A 230 40.38 53.25 24.33
CA MET A 230 41.46 52.30 24.58
C MET A 230 41.29 51.02 23.74
N ALA A 231 40.05 50.65 23.41
CA ALA A 231 39.75 49.48 22.56
C ALA A 231 40.13 49.67 21.08
N ASP A 232 40.06 50.88 20.52
CA ASP A 232 40.23 51.13 19.06
C ASP A 232 41.69 51.26 18.58
N HIS A 233 42.70 51.08 19.46
CA HIS A 233 44.10 51.29 19.09
C HIS A 233 45.09 50.21 19.51
N THR A 234 45.45 49.38 18.52
CA THR A 234 46.79 48.80 18.35
C THR A 234 47.22 48.93 16.88
N ASP A 235 48.43 49.43 16.60
CA ASP A 235 49.06 49.26 15.28
C ASP A 235 49.86 47.94 15.29
N PRO A 236 49.40 46.88 14.61
CA PRO A 236 50.04 45.56 14.62
C PRO A 236 51.36 45.50 13.84
N VAL A 237 51.80 46.60 13.22
CA VAL A 237 53.03 46.69 12.42
C VAL A 237 54.12 47.51 13.12
N THR A 238 53.77 48.54 13.89
CA THR A 238 54.75 49.40 14.59
C THR A 238 54.80 49.21 16.11
N GLY A 239 53.69 48.84 16.74
CA GLY A 239 53.56 48.91 18.21
C GLY A 239 53.55 50.34 18.76
N GLU A 240 53.25 51.36 17.95
CA GLU A 240 52.85 52.68 18.44
C GLU A 240 51.35 52.89 18.27
N HIS A 241 50.67 53.14 19.37
CA HIS A 241 49.24 53.45 19.42
C HIS A 241 49.03 54.91 18.98
N ASP A 242 47.96 55.21 18.25
CA ASP A 242 47.70 56.60 17.85
C ASP A 242 47.34 57.46 19.08
N ASN A 243 47.59 58.76 18.98
CA ASN A 243 47.66 59.68 20.11
C ASN A 243 46.28 60.29 20.34
N THR A 244 45.30 59.44 20.65
CA THR A 244 43.92 59.85 20.88
C THR A 244 43.81 60.56 22.21
N VAL A 245 44.10 61.86 22.17
CA VAL A 245 43.97 62.81 23.27
C VAL A 245 42.50 62.92 23.63
N PHE A 246 42.06 61.99 24.47
CA PHE A 246 40.79 62.12 25.15
C PHE A 246 40.79 63.38 26.02
N ARG A 247 39.59 63.92 26.16
CA ARG A 247 39.27 65.13 26.90
C ARG A 247 37.87 64.91 27.40
N LEU A 248 37.82 64.42 28.63
CA LEU A 248 36.61 64.20 29.36
C LEU A 248 35.99 65.59 29.59
N ALA A 249 34.67 65.71 29.48
CA ALA A 249 33.99 67.01 29.63
C ALA A 249 34.27 67.64 31.01
N THR A 250 34.64 66.79 31.98
CA THR A 250 34.94 67.12 33.37
C THR A 250 36.43 67.13 33.75
N THR A 251 37.33 66.44 33.01
CA THR A 251 38.78 66.37 33.32
C THR A 251 39.66 66.40 32.05
N ASN A 252 40.88 66.95 32.13
CA ASN A 252 41.79 67.02 30.96
C ASN A 252 42.83 65.87 30.94
N LEU A 253 42.47 64.68 31.44
CA LEU A 253 43.32 63.49 31.38
C LEU A 253 43.55 63.04 29.93
N LYS A 254 44.82 62.79 29.58
CA LYS A 254 45.26 62.21 28.30
C LYS A 254 45.90 60.86 28.54
N VAL A 255 45.61 59.91 27.66
CA VAL A 255 46.03 58.50 27.77
C VAL A 255 46.66 58.04 26.46
N ARG A 256 47.64 57.13 26.51
CA ARG A 256 48.27 56.45 25.37
C ARG A 256 48.83 55.10 25.85
N GLY A 257 48.81 54.05 25.03
CA GLY A 257 49.48 52.78 25.35
C GLY A 257 49.06 52.22 26.71
N PHE A 258 47.77 51.91 26.81
CA PHE A 258 47.14 51.18 27.89
C PHE A 258 46.09 50.29 27.26
N GLU A 259 46.26 48.98 27.36
CA GLU A 259 45.39 47.97 26.75
C GLU A 259 44.13 47.72 27.60
N ASN A 260 44.19 48.01 28.91
CA ASN A 260 43.16 47.64 29.87
C ASN A 260 42.71 48.84 30.71
N LEU A 261 41.40 49.03 30.87
CA LEU A 261 40.82 50.01 31.80
C LEU A 261 40.27 49.30 33.06
N GLN A 262 40.74 49.70 34.23
CA GLN A 262 40.16 49.35 35.52
C GLN A 262 39.47 50.57 36.12
N VAL A 263 38.15 50.55 36.22
CA VAL A 263 37.42 51.62 36.92
C VAL A 263 37.22 51.17 38.38
N MET A 264 37.43 52.07 39.35
CA MET A 264 37.28 51.79 40.78
C MET A 264 36.35 52.80 41.42
N VAL A 265 35.35 52.32 42.15
CA VAL A 265 34.37 53.15 42.86
C VAL A 265 34.42 52.80 44.34
N ASP A 266 34.63 53.80 45.21
CA ASP A 266 34.88 53.61 46.65
C ASP A 266 35.95 52.52 46.92
N ASN A 267 37.07 52.60 46.19
CA ASN A 267 38.17 51.61 46.17
C ASN A 267 37.79 50.17 45.75
N SER A 268 36.63 49.96 45.12
CA SER A 268 36.19 48.64 44.61
C SER A 268 36.22 48.60 43.08
N VAL A 269 36.85 47.59 42.49
CA VAL A 269 36.98 47.45 41.02
C VAL A 269 35.64 47.10 40.38
N LEU A 270 35.23 47.93 39.41
CA LEU A 270 34.24 47.62 38.39
C LEU A 270 34.90 46.71 37.34
N PRO A 271 34.41 45.48 37.08
CA PRO A 271 35.11 44.54 36.22
C PRO A 271 35.09 44.91 34.72
N THR A 272 35.87 44.19 33.90
CA THR A 272 36.19 44.50 32.49
C THR A 272 35.33 43.76 31.46
N LEU A 273 34.98 44.42 30.35
CA LEU A 273 34.21 43.96 29.16
C LEU A 273 34.04 42.44 28.97
N VAL A 274 32.80 42.05 28.64
CA VAL A 274 32.37 40.68 28.32
C VAL A 274 32.78 40.23 26.90
N GLU A 275 33.23 38.97 26.75
CA GLU A 275 33.48 38.32 25.45
C GLU A 275 32.60 37.07 25.32
N ALA A 276 32.00 36.86 24.14
CA ALA A 276 31.02 35.81 23.89
C ALA A 276 31.65 34.60 23.18
N VAL A 277 31.35 33.39 23.64
CA VAL A 277 31.97 32.14 23.16
C VAL A 277 30.91 31.18 22.63
N ASN A 278 31.05 30.74 21.38
CA ASN A 278 30.04 29.90 20.70
C ASN A 278 29.65 28.64 21.49
N ASP A 279 28.38 28.54 21.91
CA ASP A 279 27.81 27.32 22.50
C ASP A 279 27.66 26.17 21.49
N HIS A 280 27.66 24.97 22.04
CA HIS A 280 27.07 23.79 21.38
C HIS A 280 26.27 22.96 22.39
N VAL A 281 25.03 22.64 22.04
CA VAL A 281 24.18 21.69 22.77
C VAL A 281 23.63 20.64 21.81
N THR A 282 23.30 19.46 22.35
CA THR A 282 22.56 18.43 21.63
C THR A 282 21.24 18.16 22.35
N VAL A 283 20.14 18.17 21.59
CA VAL A 283 18.77 17.90 22.05
C VAL A 283 18.18 16.74 21.22
N GLN A 284 16.99 16.28 21.62
CA GLN A 284 16.14 15.41 20.81
C GLN A 284 15.01 16.27 20.21
N GLU A 285 14.29 15.76 19.21
CA GLU A 285 13.09 16.41 18.67
C GLU A 285 11.81 16.20 19.51
N ASP A 286 10.65 16.60 18.96
CA ASP A 286 9.26 16.53 19.52
C ASP A 286 8.93 17.19 20.86
N ALA A 287 9.92 17.50 21.70
CA ALA A 287 9.70 18.09 23.00
C ALA A 287 10.37 19.47 23.13
N PRO A 288 9.70 20.47 23.72
CA PRO A 288 10.36 21.69 24.18
C PRO A 288 11.42 21.35 25.24
N VAL A 289 12.70 21.44 24.87
CA VAL A 289 13.83 21.18 25.77
C VAL A 289 14.30 22.49 26.38
N THR A 290 14.03 22.67 27.67
CA THR A 290 14.74 23.66 28.49
C THR A 290 16.18 23.20 28.65
N VAL A 291 17.10 23.88 28.00
CA VAL A 291 18.53 23.57 28.07
C VAL A 291 19.04 23.98 29.44
N LEU A 292 19.48 23.00 30.23
CA LEU A 292 20.08 23.21 31.56
C LEU A 292 21.55 23.63 31.45
N GLY A 293 21.77 24.70 30.67
CA GLY A 293 23.05 25.33 30.39
C GLY A 293 22.78 26.71 29.80
N SER A 294 23.27 27.75 30.47
CA SER A 294 23.20 29.12 29.97
C SER A 294 24.27 29.35 28.90
N VAL A 295 23.97 30.19 27.92
CA VAL A 295 24.95 30.70 26.95
C VAL A 295 26.11 31.47 27.61
N LEU A 296 25.95 31.89 28.87
CA LEU A 296 26.97 32.56 29.68
C LEU A 296 27.97 31.60 30.34
N SER A 297 27.94 30.30 30.01
CA SER A 297 28.67 29.26 30.76
C SER A 297 30.14 29.08 30.35
N ASN A 298 30.52 29.62 29.19
CA ASN A 298 31.82 29.58 28.54
C ASN A 298 32.38 30.98 28.19
N ASP A 299 31.53 32.01 28.24
CA ASP A 299 31.84 33.43 28.01
C ASP A 299 32.92 34.00 28.96
N VAL A 300 33.75 34.91 28.45
CA VAL A 300 34.77 35.61 29.23
C VAL A 300 34.14 36.82 29.91
N ASN A 301 34.51 37.05 31.18
CA ASN A 301 33.95 38.09 32.05
C ASN A 301 32.41 38.05 32.22
N ALA A 302 31.75 36.94 31.87
CA ALA A 302 30.29 36.72 31.89
C ALA A 302 29.55 37.16 33.18
N HIS A 303 30.25 37.21 34.31
CA HIS A 303 29.77 37.74 35.59
C HIS A 303 29.35 39.22 35.57
N LEU A 304 29.63 39.93 34.49
CA LEU A 304 29.25 41.32 34.24
C LEU A 304 27.96 41.51 33.46
N VAL A 305 27.40 40.46 32.85
CA VAL A 305 26.31 40.58 31.88
C VAL A 305 25.03 41.09 32.57
N ASP A 306 24.61 42.30 32.18
CA ASP A 306 23.35 42.95 32.55
C ASP A 306 22.20 42.41 31.70
N LYS A 307 22.47 42.09 30.43
CA LYS A 307 21.46 41.65 29.45
C LYS A 307 21.99 40.65 28.43
N VAL A 308 21.22 39.60 28.17
CA VAL A 308 21.37 38.69 27.02
C VAL A 308 20.23 38.94 26.03
N GLU A 309 20.52 38.94 24.74
CA GLU A 309 19.53 39.22 23.68
C GLU A 309 19.72 38.33 22.45
N VAL A 310 18.66 37.62 22.03
CA VAL A 310 18.67 36.86 20.78
C VAL A 310 18.51 37.82 19.60
N ILE A 311 19.59 37.99 18.83
CA ILE A 311 19.66 38.93 17.70
C ILE A 311 19.06 38.32 16.43
N TRP A 312 19.33 37.02 16.24
CA TRP A 312 18.79 36.23 15.14
C TRP A 312 18.42 34.87 15.72
N GLY A 313 17.11 34.65 15.87
CA GLY A 313 16.56 33.35 16.26
C GLY A 313 16.86 32.26 15.22
N PRO A 314 16.69 30.98 15.59
CA PRO A 314 16.94 29.87 14.68
C PRO A 314 16.04 29.91 13.44
N ALA A 315 16.51 29.33 12.32
CA ALA A 315 15.74 29.27 11.07
C ALA A 315 14.61 28.21 11.10
N GLN A 316 14.66 27.29 12.07
CA GLN A 316 13.72 26.19 12.31
C GLN A 316 13.61 25.96 13.82
N GLY A 317 12.41 25.67 14.31
CA GLY A 317 12.11 25.62 15.74
C GLY A 317 11.94 27.00 16.37
N THR A 318 11.46 27.07 17.61
CA THR A 318 11.30 28.31 18.38
C THR A 318 12.31 28.37 19.52
N LEU A 319 12.94 29.51 19.76
CA LEU A 319 13.84 29.70 20.89
C LEU A 319 13.36 30.85 21.78
N VAL A 320 13.23 30.57 23.08
CA VAL A 320 12.90 31.55 24.11
C VAL A 320 14.06 31.60 25.10
N MET A 321 14.68 32.77 25.26
CA MET A 321 15.82 33.00 26.14
C MET A 321 15.45 33.95 27.28
N ASP A 322 15.89 33.64 28.49
CA ASP A 322 15.81 34.54 29.62
C ASP A 322 16.93 35.58 29.54
N ALA A 323 16.54 36.85 29.42
CA ALA A 323 17.44 37.96 29.16
C ALA A 323 18.38 38.34 30.33
N ASN A 324 18.20 37.76 31.52
CA ASN A 324 19.04 38.07 32.70
C ASN A 324 19.99 36.92 33.06
N THR A 325 19.68 35.70 32.61
CA THR A 325 20.41 34.48 33.00
C THR A 325 21.00 33.71 31.82
N GLY A 326 20.63 34.03 30.57
CA GLY A 326 21.11 33.36 29.36
C GLY A 326 20.64 31.91 29.19
N ASN A 327 19.79 31.40 30.10
CA ASN A 327 19.13 30.11 29.94
C ASN A 327 18.11 30.20 28.80
N TYR A 328 17.91 29.12 28.05
CA TYR A 328 16.95 29.08 26.96
C TYR A 328 16.18 27.75 26.89
N THR A 329 14.93 27.85 26.43
CA THR A 329 14.15 26.71 25.95
C THR A 329 14.15 26.75 24.44
N PHE A 330 14.54 25.62 23.82
CA PHE A 330 14.40 25.40 22.40
C PHE A 330 13.24 24.42 22.17
N ASP A 331 12.36 24.78 21.25
CA ASP A 331 11.18 24.01 20.88
C ASP A 331 11.33 23.52 19.43
N SER A 332 11.64 22.23 19.31
CA SER A 332 11.79 21.47 18.07
C SER A 332 10.45 20.96 17.51
N SER A 333 9.39 20.88 18.34
CA SER A 333 8.19 20.04 18.18
C SER A 333 7.27 20.32 16.96
N THR A 334 7.64 21.28 16.12
CA THR A 334 6.90 21.68 14.91
C THR A 334 7.81 21.98 13.72
N ALA A 335 9.10 21.65 13.82
CA ALA A 335 10.12 21.98 12.82
C ALA A 335 11.14 20.85 12.57
N PHE A 336 11.20 19.89 13.48
CA PHE A 336 11.93 18.62 13.39
C PHE A 336 10.94 17.56 13.86
N THR A 337 10.45 16.78 12.90
CA THR A 337 9.43 15.74 12.98
C THR A 337 9.71 14.87 11.76
N GLY A 338 10.39 13.74 11.95
CA GLY A 338 10.98 12.97 10.84
C GLY A 338 12.46 13.28 10.56
N LEU A 339 13.28 13.37 11.60
CA LEU A 339 14.69 12.98 11.50
C LEU A 339 14.79 11.52 11.97
N SER A 340 14.88 10.54 11.07
CA SER A 340 14.96 9.12 11.46
C SER A 340 16.04 8.85 12.51
N SER A 341 15.83 7.84 13.36
CA SER A 341 16.70 7.51 14.48
C SER A 341 18.19 7.42 14.11
N GLY A 342 18.99 8.37 14.61
CA GLY A 342 20.42 8.49 14.30
C GLY A 342 20.78 9.43 13.14
N GLN A 343 19.79 10.05 12.48
CA GLN A 343 19.96 11.31 11.77
C GLN A 343 20.10 12.48 12.77
N SER A 344 20.57 13.64 12.29
CA SER A 344 20.64 14.86 13.10
C SER A 344 20.64 16.11 12.22
N ALA A 345 19.84 17.11 12.57
CA ALA A 345 19.96 18.45 12.02
C ALA A 345 20.86 19.34 12.89
N GLU A 346 21.44 20.38 12.31
CA GLU A 346 22.11 21.45 13.06
C GLU A 346 21.41 22.78 12.83
N VAL A 347 21.08 23.46 13.92
CA VAL A 347 20.37 24.73 13.95
C VAL A 347 21.28 25.77 14.61
N THR A 348 21.35 26.97 14.06
CA THR A 348 22.17 28.06 14.60
C THR A 348 21.33 29.28 14.93
N PHE A 349 21.55 29.86 16.11
CA PHE A 349 21.04 31.18 16.50
C PHE A 349 22.20 32.11 16.85
N ARG A 350 21.95 33.42 16.90
CA ARG A 350 22.90 34.42 17.40
C ARG A 350 22.35 35.12 18.62
N TYR A 351 23.17 35.23 19.66
CA TYR A 351 22.89 36.02 20.84
C TYR A 351 23.95 37.11 21.03
N ARG A 352 23.56 38.19 21.70
CA ARG A 352 24.45 39.24 22.21
C ARG A 352 24.42 39.20 23.73
N ILE A 353 25.58 39.37 24.34
CA ILE A 353 25.72 39.67 25.77
C ILE A 353 26.05 41.16 25.93
N THR A 354 25.54 41.80 26.97
CA THR A 354 25.74 43.22 27.30
C THR A 354 26.12 43.33 28.76
N ASP A 355 27.21 44.00 29.09
CA ASP A 355 27.63 44.23 30.48
C ASP A 355 26.93 45.40 31.17
N VAL A 356 27.07 45.47 32.50
CA VAL A 356 26.57 46.56 33.37
C VAL A 356 27.20 47.94 33.11
N PHE A 357 28.09 48.06 32.12
CA PHE A 357 28.64 49.33 31.62
C PHE A 357 28.19 49.65 30.18
N GLY A 358 27.47 48.73 29.53
CA GLY A 358 26.91 48.85 28.18
C GLY A 358 27.76 48.21 27.07
N GLY A 359 28.91 47.61 27.39
CA GLY A 359 29.76 46.91 26.44
C GLY A 359 29.16 45.58 25.99
N THR A 360 29.37 45.17 24.73
CA THR A 360 28.67 43.99 24.16
C THR A 360 29.54 43.12 23.26
N ASP A 361 29.29 41.82 23.26
CA ASP A 361 29.83 40.87 22.26
C ASP A 361 28.76 39.87 21.77
N GLU A 362 29.02 39.21 20.63
CA GLU A 362 28.09 38.30 19.93
C GLU A 362 28.67 36.92 19.66
N ALA A 363 27.92 35.86 19.97
CA ALA A 363 28.28 34.49 19.63
C ALA A 363 27.15 33.70 18.95
N VAL A 364 27.54 32.57 18.36
CA VAL A 364 26.64 31.64 17.66
C VAL A 364 26.38 30.45 18.57
N GLY A 365 25.14 30.30 19.04
CA GLY A 365 24.69 29.07 19.68
C GLY A 365 24.34 28.03 18.63
N ARG A 366 24.94 26.84 18.71
CA ARG A 366 24.62 25.68 17.87
C ARG A 366 23.78 24.67 18.65
N ILE A 367 22.68 24.24 18.04
CA ILE A 367 21.81 23.18 18.56
C ILE A 367 21.85 22.04 17.55
N THR A 368 22.44 20.91 17.92
CA THR A 368 22.23 19.66 17.18
C THR A 368 20.93 19.06 17.67
N VAL A 369 19.95 18.95 16.77
CA VAL A 369 18.72 18.20 17.02
C VAL A 369 18.96 16.79 16.50
N ASN A 370 19.07 15.83 17.42
CA ASN A 370 19.10 14.42 17.07
C ASN A 370 17.69 13.93 16.77
N GLY A 371 17.62 13.06 15.77
CA GLY A 371 16.40 12.35 15.43
C GLY A 371 16.03 11.27 16.44
N ILE A 372 14.73 11.14 16.72
CA ILE A 372 14.21 10.01 17.50
C ILE A 372 13.61 8.93 16.59
N ASP A 373 12.95 7.94 17.19
CA ASP A 373 12.40 6.78 16.47
C ASP A 373 10.91 7.04 16.21
N ASP A 374 10.62 7.96 15.28
CA ASP A 374 9.28 8.44 14.89
C ASP A 374 8.48 7.38 14.08
N VAL A 375 8.49 6.14 14.56
CA VAL A 375 7.92 4.99 13.84
C VAL A 375 6.39 5.13 13.69
N PRO A 376 5.83 5.08 12.47
CA PRO A 376 4.39 5.22 12.23
C PRO A 376 3.56 4.24 13.07
N VAL A 377 2.37 4.67 13.50
CA VAL A 377 1.45 3.77 14.21
C VAL A 377 0.58 3.03 13.20
N ALA A 378 1.06 1.86 12.77
CA ALA A 378 0.26 0.91 12.00
C ALA A 378 -0.83 0.26 12.88
N ALA A 379 -2.05 0.13 12.36
CA ALA A 379 -3.20 -0.42 13.06
C ALA A 379 -3.87 -1.56 12.26
N ASP A 380 -4.13 -2.69 12.90
CA ASP A 380 -4.66 -3.88 12.20
C ASP A 380 -6.01 -3.62 11.47
N ASP A 381 -6.04 -3.87 10.16
CA ASP A 381 -7.25 -3.78 9.34
C ASP A 381 -8.14 -5.03 9.45
N TYR A 382 -9.44 -4.84 9.20
CA TYR A 382 -10.43 -5.91 9.17
C TYR A 382 -11.33 -5.81 7.94
N TYR A 383 -11.22 -6.80 7.05
CA TYR A 383 -12.04 -6.93 5.85
C TYR A 383 -12.83 -8.24 5.83
N THR A 384 -13.87 -8.29 4.99
CA THR A 384 -14.74 -9.47 4.79
C THR A 384 -14.97 -9.70 3.31
N ILE A 385 -14.90 -10.95 2.85
CA ILE A 385 -15.11 -11.32 1.43
C ILE A 385 -15.64 -12.75 1.29
N SER A 386 -16.28 -13.07 0.16
CA SER A 386 -16.53 -14.47 -0.26
C SER A 386 -15.23 -15.15 -0.69
N GLU A 387 -15.17 -16.47 -0.64
CA GLU A 387 -14.06 -17.24 -1.21
C GLU A 387 -13.97 -17.15 -2.75
N ASP A 388 -15.08 -16.85 -3.44
CA ASP A 388 -15.15 -16.69 -4.90
C ASP A 388 -14.83 -15.27 -5.38
N GLU A 389 -14.73 -14.29 -4.48
CA GLU A 389 -14.76 -12.87 -4.83
C GLU A 389 -13.39 -12.21 -4.63
N VAL A 390 -12.90 -11.54 -5.68
CA VAL A 390 -11.68 -10.73 -5.60
C VAL A 390 -11.99 -9.40 -4.90
N LEU A 391 -11.61 -9.28 -3.64
CA LEU A 391 -11.70 -8.03 -2.89
C LEU A 391 -10.79 -6.98 -3.54
N THR A 392 -11.35 -5.82 -3.86
CA THR A 392 -10.62 -4.65 -4.35
C THR A 392 -10.89 -3.47 -3.43
N VAL A 393 -9.94 -3.14 -2.57
CA VAL A 393 -10.06 -2.01 -1.62
C VAL A 393 -9.34 -0.80 -2.21
N SER A 394 -10.06 0.32 -2.32
CA SER A 394 -9.46 1.61 -2.69
C SER A 394 -8.92 2.34 -1.46
N VAL A 395 -8.13 3.39 -1.69
CA VAL A 395 -7.40 4.19 -0.68
C VAL A 395 -8.19 4.56 0.59
N VAL A 396 -9.52 4.66 0.51
CA VAL A 396 -10.41 4.70 1.68
C VAL A 396 -11.49 3.62 1.52
N PRO A 397 -11.67 2.67 2.47
CA PRO A 397 -10.86 2.42 3.67
C PRO A 397 -9.70 1.44 3.35
N GLY A 398 -8.65 1.94 2.69
CA GLY A 398 -7.44 1.16 2.41
C GLY A 398 -6.57 0.96 3.64
N LEU A 399 -5.42 0.30 3.46
CA LEU A 399 -4.51 -0.13 4.54
C LEU A 399 -3.97 1.02 5.41
N LEU A 400 -4.05 2.26 4.91
CA LEU A 400 -3.56 3.47 5.55
C LEU A 400 -4.70 4.33 6.16
N SER A 401 -5.91 3.78 6.28
CA SER A 401 -7.13 4.56 6.64
C SER A 401 -7.44 4.59 8.13
N ASN A 402 -6.77 3.75 8.91
CA ASN A 402 -6.79 3.61 10.36
C ASN A 402 -5.42 3.91 10.98
N ASP A 403 -4.33 3.72 10.23
CA ASP A 403 -2.96 4.10 10.57
C ASP A 403 -2.85 5.59 10.90
N THR A 404 -1.92 5.95 11.80
CA THR A 404 -1.60 7.35 12.10
C THR A 404 -0.11 7.62 11.98
N SER A 405 0.23 8.57 11.10
CA SER A 405 1.57 9.14 10.98
C SER A 405 2.01 9.82 12.26
N THR A 406 3.25 9.58 12.66
CA THR A 406 3.90 10.19 13.84
C THR A 406 4.33 11.62 13.51
N ILE A 407 4.89 11.84 12.31
CA ILE A 407 5.39 13.14 11.84
C ILE A 407 4.30 14.05 11.23
N GLY A 408 3.04 13.62 11.24
CA GLY A 408 1.90 14.39 10.73
C GLY A 408 1.66 14.21 9.24
N THR A 409 1.72 15.28 8.44
CA THR A 409 1.54 15.21 6.97
C THR A 409 2.85 15.56 6.26
N PRO A 410 3.43 14.67 5.45
CA PRO A 410 2.76 14.05 4.28
C PRO A 410 1.99 12.75 4.54
N SER A 411 1.32 12.23 3.50
CA SER A 411 0.64 10.94 3.55
C SER A 411 1.63 9.78 3.68
N LEU A 412 1.32 8.85 4.60
CA LEU A 412 1.91 7.52 4.68
C LEU A 412 1.91 6.80 3.32
N THR A 413 2.79 5.82 3.15
CA THR A 413 2.78 4.89 2.02
C THR A 413 2.87 3.44 2.46
N VAL A 414 2.46 2.51 1.59
CA VAL A 414 2.70 1.07 1.80
C VAL A 414 3.82 0.59 0.87
N GLN A 415 4.74 -0.22 1.36
CA GLN A 415 5.75 -0.84 0.50
C GLN A 415 5.09 -1.79 -0.51
N ALA A 416 5.06 -1.38 -1.79
CA ALA A 416 4.26 -2.02 -2.84
C ALA A 416 4.76 -3.44 -3.16
N ILE A 417 3.94 -4.44 -2.85
CA ILE A 417 4.27 -5.88 -2.94
C ILE A 417 3.20 -6.61 -3.75
N THR A 418 3.64 -7.51 -4.63
CA THR A 418 2.81 -8.62 -5.15
C THR A 418 3.28 -9.91 -4.50
N GLY A 419 2.40 -10.63 -3.82
CA GLY A 419 2.75 -11.81 -3.06
C GLY A 419 1.55 -12.70 -2.73
N PHE A 420 1.68 -13.46 -1.64
CA PHE A 420 0.65 -14.33 -1.12
C PHE A 420 0.45 -14.06 0.38
N SER A 421 -0.78 -14.26 0.85
CA SER A 421 -1.16 -14.21 2.26
C SER A 421 -0.69 -15.44 3.05
N ALA A 422 -1.02 -15.50 4.35
CA ALA A 422 -0.68 -16.61 5.22
C ALA A 422 -1.32 -17.96 4.82
N LEU A 423 -2.54 -17.93 4.26
CA LEU A 423 -3.23 -19.13 3.77
C LEU A 423 -3.08 -19.36 2.26
N GLY A 424 -2.59 -18.39 1.50
CA GLY A 424 -2.20 -18.56 0.08
C GLY A 424 -3.06 -17.81 -0.94
N ALA A 425 -3.98 -16.94 -0.51
CA ALA A 425 -4.63 -15.97 -1.37
C ALA A 425 -3.59 -15.03 -2.00
N ARG A 426 -3.81 -14.59 -3.23
CA ARG A 426 -2.88 -13.69 -3.93
C ARG A 426 -3.17 -12.25 -3.55
N VAL A 427 -2.14 -11.50 -3.15
CA VAL A 427 -2.26 -10.11 -2.70
C VAL A 427 -1.42 -9.19 -3.58
N THR A 428 -1.98 -8.04 -3.97
CA THR A 428 -1.27 -6.97 -4.70
C THR A 428 -1.55 -5.64 -4.01
N MET A 429 -0.53 -5.05 -3.38
CA MET A 429 -0.64 -3.78 -2.64
C MET A 429 0.02 -2.64 -3.42
N ASN A 430 -0.67 -1.50 -3.50
CA ASN A 430 -0.17 -0.26 -4.08
C ASN A 430 0.34 0.69 -2.98
N ALA A 431 1.21 1.62 -3.35
CA ALA A 431 1.82 2.56 -2.39
C ALA A 431 0.84 3.55 -1.75
N ASP A 432 -0.37 3.70 -2.30
CA ASP A 432 -1.44 4.56 -1.78
C ASP A 432 -2.37 3.84 -0.77
N GLY A 433 -2.00 2.63 -0.32
CA GLY A 433 -2.79 1.82 0.60
C GLY A 433 -3.99 1.10 -0.06
N SER A 434 -4.22 1.26 -1.36
CA SER A 434 -5.16 0.41 -2.09
C SER A 434 -4.57 -0.97 -2.36
N PHE A 435 -5.40 -2.01 -2.36
CA PHE A 435 -4.94 -3.37 -2.65
C PHE A 435 -6.02 -4.24 -3.30
N THR A 436 -5.58 -5.33 -3.93
CA THR A 436 -6.43 -6.46 -4.28
C THR A 436 -6.04 -7.70 -3.51
N TYR A 437 -7.05 -8.47 -3.10
CA TYR A 437 -6.92 -9.76 -2.42
C TYR A 437 -7.80 -10.77 -3.17
N ASP A 438 -7.17 -11.85 -3.63
CA ASP A 438 -7.73 -12.85 -4.53
C ASP A 438 -7.64 -14.25 -3.87
N PRO A 439 -8.71 -14.69 -3.18
CA PRO A 439 -8.75 -16.00 -2.53
C PRO A 439 -8.89 -17.17 -3.51
N THR A 440 -9.31 -16.94 -4.75
CA THR A 440 -9.71 -17.99 -5.71
C THR A 440 -8.57 -18.95 -6.11
N GLY A 441 -7.31 -18.54 -5.90
CA GLY A 441 -6.13 -19.39 -6.10
C GLY A 441 -5.72 -20.23 -4.88
N SER A 442 -6.40 -20.11 -3.75
CA SER A 442 -5.93 -20.59 -2.44
C SER A 442 -6.58 -21.90 -2.00
N ALA A 443 -5.86 -23.02 -2.14
CA ALA A 443 -6.35 -24.35 -1.73
C ALA A 443 -6.60 -24.54 -0.21
N ALA A 444 -6.44 -23.49 0.62
CA ALA A 444 -6.81 -23.46 2.04
C ALA A 444 -8.00 -22.52 2.35
N LEU A 445 -8.57 -21.88 1.32
CA LEU A 445 -9.67 -20.92 1.38
C LEU A 445 -10.67 -21.13 0.21
N GLN A 446 -10.84 -22.36 -0.24
CA GLN A 446 -11.82 -22.74 -1.26
C GLN A 446 -12.57 -23.97 -0.75
N GLY A 447 -13.90 -23.98 -0.86
CA GLY A 447 -14.78 -24.98 -0.28
C GLY A 447 -15.01 -24.79 1.21
N LEU A 448 -15.32 -23.57 1.66
CA LEU A 448 -15.75 -23.25 3.03
C LEU A 448 -17.28 -23.32 3.15
N ASN A 449 -17.82 -23.82 4.27
CA ASN A 449 -19.28 -23.92 4.45
C ASN A 449 -19.94 -22.53 4.50
N GLU A 450 -21.22 -22.40 4.13
CA GLU A 450 -21.99 -21.19 4.48
C GLU A 450 -21.96 -20.95 6.00
N GLY A 451 -21.51 -19.76 6.40
CA GLY A 451 -21.36 -19.40 7.81
C GLY A 451 -20.10 -19.96 8.50
N GLN A 452 -19.29 -20.77 7.82
CA GLN A 452 -17.88 -20.92 8.17
C GLN A 452 -17.14 -19.65 7.74
N VAL A 453 -16.21 -19.21 8.58
CA VAL A 453 -15.35 -18.05 8.30
C VAL A 453 -13.94 -18.43 8.69
N GLU A 454 -13.03 -18.49 7.71
CA GLU A 454 -11.60 -18.60 7.97
C GLU A 454 -10.97 -17.21 7.96
N VAL A 455 -10.01 -17.00 8.86
CA VAL A 455 -9.34 -15.71 9.02
C VAL A 455 -7.95 -15.79 8.41
N ASP A 456 -7.85 -15.34 7.16
CA ASP A 456 -6.55 -15.13 6.52
C ASP A 456 -5.96 -13.78 6.93
N ARG A 457 -4.68 -13.59 6.66
CA ARG A 457 -3.96 -12.35 6.94
C ARG A 457 -2.74 -12.18 6.05
N PHE A 458 -2.39 -10.92 5.82
CA PHE A 458 -1.09 -10.53 5.27
C PHE A 458 -0.53 -9.35 6.08
N SER A 459 0.79 -9.34 6.24
CA SER A 459 1.51 -8.21 6.82
C SER A 459 1.80 -7.18 5.72
N TYR A 460 1.54 -5.91 6.01
CA TYR A 460 2.00 -4.79 5.20
C TYR A 460 3.02 -3.95 5.98
N THR A 461 3.86 -3.23 5.25
CA THR A 461 4.82 -2.29 5.84
C THR A 461 4.37 -0.88 5.47
N VAL A 462 4.02 -0.12 6.51
CA VAL A 462 3.80 1.33 6.45
C VAL A 462 5.16 1.99 6.42
N GLU A 463 5.36 2.96 5.53
CA GLU A 463 6.62 3.66 5.30
C GLU A 463 6.34 5.18 5.28
N GLU A 464 6.97 5.91 6.20
CA GLU A 464 6.94 7.38 6.26
C GLU A 464 7.94 8.01 5.26
N PRO A 465 7.75 9.29 4.85
CA PRO A 465 8.55 9.94 3.80
C PRO A 465 10.05 10.08 4.03
N ASP A 466 10.53 9.89 5.25
CA ASP A 466 11.93 9.83 5.67
C ASP A 466 12.55 8.42 5.54
N GLY A 467 11.71 7.39 5.63
CA GLY A 467 12.06 5.97 5.50
C GLY A 467 11.80 5.14 6.76
N ASP A 468 11.18 5.68 7.81
CA ASP A 468 10.84 4.91 9.01
C ASP A 468 9.58 4.06 8.80
N THR A 469 9.57 2.86 9.39
CA THR A 469 8.65 1.79 8.99
C THR A 469 7.99 1.03 10.13
N ALA A 470 6.70 0.75 9.98
CA ALA A 470 5.90 -0.06 10.89
C ALA A 470 5.21 -1.23 10.18
N PHE A 471 4.80 -2.24 10.96
CA PHE A 471 4.15 -3.45 10.45
C PHE A 471 2.70 -3.52 10.91
N GLY A 472 1.76 -3.39 9.97
CA GLY A 472 0.34 -3.66 10.20
C GLY A 472 -0.05 -5.07 9.73
N THR A 473 -1.12 -5.62 10.29
CA THR A 473 -1.71 -6.88 9.81
C THR A 473 -3.10 -6.63 9.26
N ALA A 474 -3.29 -6.86 7.96
CA ALA A 474 -4.63 -6.89 7.39
C ALA A 474 -5.23 -8.28 7.61
N PHE A 475 -6.32 -8.36 8.36
CA PHE A 475 -7.11 -9.57 8.55
C PHE A 475 -8.26 -9.62 7.54
N VAL A 476 -8.38 -10.73 6.82
CA VAL A 476 -9.48 -10.97 5.88
C VAL A 476 -10.28 -12.16 6.37
N ASN A 477 -11.49 -11.86 6.86
CA ASN A 477 -12.51 -12.86 7.17
C ASN A 477 -13.09 -13.36 5.83
N VAL A 478 -12.59 -14.50 5.34
CA VAL A 478 -13.16 -15.18 4.18
C VAL A 478 -14.33 -16.01 4.66
N SER A 479 -15.54 -15.55 4.35
CA SER A 479 -16.76 -16.30 4.62
C SER A 479 -17.01 -17.29 3.48
N GLY A 480 -17.28 -18.54 3.84
CA GLY A 480 -17.85 -19.47 2.88
C GLY A 480 -19.28 -19.09 2.50
N ARG A 481 -19.67 -19.44 1.28
CA ARG A 481 -21.03 -19.25 0.77
C ARG A 481 -21.73 -20.60 0.59
N TYR A 482 -23.01 -20.53 0.24
CA TYR A 482 -23.70 -21.67 -0.36
C TYR A 482 -23.16 -21.91 -1.78
N GLU A 483 -22.04 -22.62 -1.88
CA GLU A 483 -21.76 -23.47 -3.02
C GLU A 483 -22.82 -24.58 -3.04
N LEU A 484 -23.59 -24.69 -4.13
CA LEU A 484 -24.49 -25.82 -4.33
C LEU A 484 -23.66 -27.09 -4.56
N PRO A 485 -24.13 -28.29 -4.13
CA PRO A 485 -23.57 -29.52 -4.67
C PRO A 485 -23.66 -29.48 -6.20
N THR A 486 -22.61 -29.91 -6.90
CA THR A 486 -22.62 -29.99 -8.36
C THR A 486 -22.88 -31.43 -8.77
N ALA A 487 -24.06 -31.68 -9.35
CA ALA A 487 -24.42 -32.97 -9.90
C ALA A 487 -23.81 -33.14 -11.29
N VAL A 488 -23.31 -34.34 -11.63
CA VAL A 488 -22.54 -34.58 -12.88
C VAL A 488 -23.23 -35.61 -13.77
N ASP A 489 -23.64 -35.20 -14.98
CA ASP A 489 -24.32 -36.06 -15.97
C ASP A 489 -23.66 -37.45 -16.13
N ASP A 490 -24.42 -38.50 -15.86
CA ASP A 490 -23.98 -39.90 -15.89
C ASP A 490 -24.29 -40.57 -17.23
N LEU A 491 -23.33 -41.34 -17.73
CA LEU A 491 -23.52 -42.27 -18.83
C LEU A 491 -23.42 -43.69 -18.32
N HIS A 492 -24.55 -44.40 -18.28
CA HIS A 492 -24.59 -45.79 -17.86
C HIS A 492 -24.35 -46.78 -18.99
N PHE A 493 -24.02 -48.02 -18.63
CA PHE A 493 -23.85 -49.11 -19.59
C PHE A 493 -25.16 -49.50 -20.27
N ALA A 494 -25.04 -50.08 -21.46
CA ALA A 494 -26.19 -50.57 -22.21
C ALA A 494 -26.84 -51.79 -21.52
N VAL A 495 -28.16 -51.84 -21.52
CA VAL A 495 -28.99 -52.90 -20.92
C VAL A 495 -29.94 -53.49 -21.96
N LEU A 496 -30.44 -54.70 -21.72
CA LEU A 496 -31.50 -55.33 -22.51
C LEU A 496 -32.87 -54.95 -21.93
N GLU A 497 -33.91 -54.83 -22.75
CA GLU A 497 -35.24 -54.40 -22.27
C GLU A 497 -35.88 -55.39 -21.27
N THR A 498 -35.52 -56.68 -21.36
CA THR A 498 -36.07 -57.75 -20.51
C THR A 498 -35.40 -57.88 -19.13
N ASP A 499 -34.30 -57.18 -18.88
CA ASP A 499 -33.55 -57.24 -17.61
C ASP A 499 -34.12 -56.25 -16.56
N VAL A 500 -33.69 -56.39 -15.30
CA VAL A 500 -33.83 -55.33 -14.28
C VAL A 500 -32.45 -54.95 -13.81
N ALA A 501 -32.00 -53.74 -14.15
CA ALA A 501 -30.64 -53.29 -13.90
C ALA A 501 -30.49 -52.69 -12.48
N LEU A 502 -29.55 -53.25 -11.72
CA LEU A 502 -28.88 -52.47 -10.67
C LEU A 502 -27.81 -51.62 -11.35
N GLY A 503 -27.71 -50.34 -10.99
CA GLY A 503 -26.59 -49.51 -11.44
C GLY A 503 -25.26 -50.17 -11.10
N SER A 504 -24.30 -50.20 -12.05
CA SER A 504 -22.96 -50.77 -11.84
C SER A 504 -22.07 -49.93 -10.92
N ASP A 505 -22.32 -48.62 -10.90
CA ASP A 505 -21.58 -47.58 -10.19
C ASP A 505 -22.58 -46.67 -9.47
N ARG A 506 -22.12 -45.85 -8.51
CA ARG A 506 -22.99 -44.92 -7.77
C ARG A 506 -23.04 -43.58 -8.48
N LEU A 507 -24.22 -42.97 -8.58
CA LEU A 507 -24.40 -41.62 -9.13
C LEU A 507 -23.65 -40.55 -8.32
N LEU A 508 -23.28 -40.86 -7.06
CA LEU A 508 -22.55 -39.96 -6.16
C LEU A 508 -21.01 -40.13 -6.21
N ASP A 509 -20.46 -40.91 -7.16
CA ASP A 509 -19.01 -41.17 -7.24
C ASP A 509 -18.25 -40.15 -8.14
N ASN A 510 -18.97 -39.38 -8.96
CA ASN A 510 -18.50 -38.28 -9.82
C ASN A 510 -19.00 -36.89 -9.38
N ASP A 511 -20.15 -36.82 -8.69
CA ASP A 511 -20.71 -35.60 -8.09
C ASP A 511 -19.73 -34.91 -7.13
N ILE A 512 -19.81 -33.59 -7.04
CA ILE A 512 -18.99 -32.76 -6.16
C ILE A 512 -19.87 -32.20 -5.02
N PRO A 513 -19.53 -32.42 -3.74
CA PRO A 513 -20.25 -31.81 -2.63
C PRO A 513 -20.07 -30.29 -2.63
N GLY A 514 -21.11 -29.54 -2.26
CA GLY A 514 -21.06 -28.08 -2.19
C GLY A 514 -19.92 -27.60 -1.29
N THR A 515 -19.75 -28.24 -0.12
CA THR A 515 -18.55 -28.03 0.71
C THR A 515 -17.60 -29.22 0.69
N VAL A 516 -16.29 -28.93 0.69
CA VAL A 516 -15.23 -29.93 0.75
C VAL A 516 -15.27 -30.72 2.08
N GLY A 517 -15.73 -31.97 1.99
CA GLY A 517 -15.82 -32.91 3.12
C GLY A 517 -17.25 -33.33 3.47
N ASP A 518 -18.25 -32.69 2.89
CA ASP A 518 -19.66 -33.01 3.13
C ASP A 518 -20.07 -34.33 2.49
N THR A 519 -20.97 -35.06 3.17
CA THR A 519 -21.52 -36.31 2.63
C THR A 519 -22.71 -36.02 1.73
N LEU A 520 -22.54 -36.22 0.42
CA LEU A 520 -23.67 -36.27 -0.51
C LEU A 520 -24.59 -37.46 -0.21
N SER A 521 -25.86 -37.31 -0.59
CA SER A 521 -26.86 -38.37 -0.68
C SER A 521 -27.77 -38.12 -1.88
N LEU A 522 -28.47 -39.15 -2.35
CA LEU A 522 -29.59 -38.95 -3.27
C LEU A 522 -30.88 -38.68 -2.49
N VAL A 523 -31.75 -37.83 -3.04
CA VAL A 523 -33.13 -37.71 -2.57
C VAL A 523 -33.85 -39.05 -2.82
N PRO A 524 -34.24 -39.81 -1.79
CA PRO A 524 -34.78 -41.16 -1.98
C PRO A 524 -36.20 -41.09 -2.53
N GLY A 525 -36.45 -41.81 -3.62
CA GLY A 525 -37.74 -41.75 -4.31
C GLY A 525 -37.84 -42.71 -5.48
N THR A 526 -38.94 -42.59 -6.21
CA THR A 526 -39.21 -43.33 -7.44
C THR A 526 -39.59 -42.35 -8.53
N VAL A 527 -38.95 -42.43 -9.69
CA VAL A 527 -39.28 -41.62 -10.87
C VAL A 527 -39.59 -42.52 -12.06
N THR A 528 -40.45 -42.04 -12.94
CA THR A 528 -40.71 -42.66 -14.25
C THR A 528 -39.85 -41.94 -15.28
N THR A 529 -39.18 -42.69 -16.15
CA THR A 529 -38.26 -42.15 -17.16
C THR A 529 -38.98 -41.58 -18.38
N ALA A 530 -38.21 -41.08 -19.36
CA ALA A 530 -38.76 -40.55 -20.60
C ALA A 530 -39.54 -41.59 -21.42
N TYR A 531 -39.11 -42.86 -21.39
CA TYR A 531 -39.80 -43.96 -22.09
C TYR A 531 -40.86 -44.68 -21.23
N GLY A 532 -40.79 -44.59 -19.90
CA GLY A 532 -41.79 -45.19 -18.99
C GLY A 532 -41.24 -46.21 -17.99
N ALA A 533 -39.92 -46.43 -17.97
CA ALA A 533 -39.26 -47.30 -17.01
C ALA A 533 -39.32 -46.73 -15.59
N THR A 534 -39.20 -47.59 -14.59
CA THR A 534 -39.25 -47.19 -13.18
C THR A 534 -37.84 -47.15 -12.58
N VAL A 535 -37.41 -45.98 -12.11
CA VAL A 535 -36.15 -45.82 -11.37
C VAL A 535 -36.44 -45.69 -9.89
N VAL A 536 -35.70 -46.42 -9.05
CA VAL A 536 -35.75 -46.29 -7.59
C VAL A 536 -34.39 -45.88 -7.04
N PHE A 537 -34.32 -44.68 -6.45
CA PHE A 537 -33.11 -44.14 -5.83
C PHE A 537 -32.93 -44.61 -4.39
N ARG A 538 -31.70 -44.97 -4.01
CA ARG A 538 -31.27 -45.14 -2.62
C ARG A 538 -30.41 -43.97 -2.20
N ASN A 539 -30.52 -43.55 -0.95
CA ASN A 539 -29.79 -42.39 -0.43
C ASN A 539 -28.25 -42.55 -0.50
N ASP A 540 -27.76 -43.78 -0.56
CA ASP A 540 -26.33 -44.12 -0.65
C ASP A 540 -25.75 -44.04 -2.08
N GLY A 541 -26.51 -43.55 -3.06
CA GLY A 541 -26.04 -43.31 -4.44
C GLY A 541 -26.30 -44.44 -5.42
N TRP A 542 -26.78 -45.59 -4.95
CA TRP A 542 -27.22 -46.67 -5.84
C TRP A 542 -28.64 -46.45 -6.34
N PHE A 543 -28.92 -46.88 -7.57
CA PHE A 543 -30.27 -46.92 -8.13
C PHE A 543 -30.62 -48.32 -8.64
N ILE A 544 -31.92 -48.56 -8.81
CA ILE A 544 -32.47 -49.67 -9.59
C ILE A 544 -33.18 -49.04 -10.79
N TYR A 545 -32.89 -49.52 -12.00
CA TYR A 545 -33.63 -49.23 -13.21
C TYR A 545 -34.42 -50.49 -13.59
N ASP A 546 -35.73 -50.34 -13.68
CA ASP A 546 -36.68 -51.40 -13.99
C ASP A 546 -37.38 -51.04 -15.31
N GLN A 547 -36.73 -51.42 -16.41
CA GLN A 547 -37.25 -51.24 -17.77
C GLN A 547 -38.49 -52.10 -18.04
N THR A 548 -38.70 -53.20 -17.30
CA THR A 548 -39.87 -54.09 -17.45
C THR A 548 -41.20 -53.43 -17.06
N THR A 549 -41.19 -52.20 -16.53
CA THR A 549 -42.41 -51.40 -16.34
C THR A 549 -42.80 -50.55 -17.55
N SER A 550 -42.03 -50.61 -18.65
CA SER A 550 -42.10 -49.66 -19.76
C SER A 550 -42.55 -50.31 -21.05
N GLN A 551 -43.84 -50.19 -21.39
CA GLN A 551 -44.37 -50.66 -22.67
C GLN A 551 -43.58 -50.10 -23.88
N ALA A 552 -43.14 -48.82 -23.85
CA ALA A 552 -42.37 -48.23 -24.94
C ALA A 552 -40.87 -48.61 -24.95
N LEU A 553 -40.45 -49.52 -24.07
CA LEU A 553 -39.17 -50.24 -24.17
C LEU A 553 -39.41 -51.73 -24.46
N ASP A 554 -40.55 -52.30 -24.06
CA ASP A 554 -41.08 -53.63 -24.44
C ASP A 554 -41.40 -53.74 -25.95
N GLU A 555 -41.49 -52.60 -26.65
CA GLU A 555 -41.86 -52.45 -28.07
C GLU A 555 -40.65 -52.16 -29.01
N LEU A 556 -39.39 -52.41 -28.60
CA LEU A 556 -38.20 -52.17 -29.45
C LEU A 556 -37.85 -53.40 -30.29
N ALA A 557 -37.45 -53.19 -31.55
CA ALA A 557 -37.05 -54.29 -32.43
C ALA A 557 -35.65 -54.87 -32.11
N GLU A 558 -35.33 -56.10 -32.55
CA GLU A 558 -34.04 -56.75 -32.26
C GLU A 558 -32.84 -55.85 -32.65
N GLY A 559 -32.06 -55.45 -31.64
CA GLY A 559 -30.88 -54.61 -31.81
C GLY A 559 -31.17 -53.12 -32.07
N GLU A 560 -32.43 -52.68 -32.02
CA GLU A 560 -32.77 -51.26 -31.89
C GLU A 560 -32.18 -50.71 -30.57
N LYS A 561 -31.79 -49.44 -30.58
CA LYS A 561 -31.14 -48.78 -29.44
C LYS A 561 -31.76 -47.41 -29.19
N VAL A 562 -32.32 -47.24 -28.01
CA VAL A 562 -32.83 -45.95 -27.53
C VAL A 562 -32.02 -45.46 -26.33
N GLN A 563 -31.84 -44.14 -26.23
CA GLN A 563 -31.35 -43.52 -25.00
C GLN A 563 -32.53 -43.11 -24.15
N ASP A 564 -32.84 -43.92 -23.14
CA ASP A 564 -33.74 -43.51 -22.07
C ASP A 564 -32.98 -42.62 -21.08
N THR A 565 -33.70 -41.68 -20.47
CA THR A 565 -33.12 -40.65 -19.62
C THR A 565 -33.99 -40.33 -18.42
N PHE A 566 -33.35 -40.11 -17.28
CA PHE A 566 -33.99 -39.62 -16.07
C PHE A 566 -33.08 -38.65 -15.34
N SER A 567 -33.67 -37.73 -14.57
CA SER A 567 -32.91 -36.88 -13.65
C SER A 567 -32.88 -37.50 -12.26
N TYR A 568 -31.75 -37.36 -11.57
CA TYR A 568 -31.66 -37.56 -10.13
C TYR A 568 -31.55 -36.22 -9.41
N THR A 569 -31.59 -36.24 -8.09
CA THR A 569 -31.38 -35.05 -7.26
C THR A 569 -30.39 -35.40 -6.17
N VAL A 570 -29.23 -34.75 -6.23
CA VAL A 570 -28.22 -34.75 -5.18
C VAL A 570 -28.74 -33.87 -4.05
N ILE A 571 -28.50 -34.29 -2.80
CA ILE A 571 -28.72 -33.46 -1.62
C ILE A 571 -27.49 -33.54 -0.72
N ASP A 572 -27.02 -32.38 -0.26
CA ASP A 572 -25.94 -32.29 0.73
C ASP A 572 -26.47 -32.40 2.18
N GLN A 573 -25.59 -32.32 3.17
CA GLN A 573 -26.00 -32.35 4.59
C GLN A 573 -26.78 -31.08 5.02
N ASN A 574 -26.64 -29.99 4.27
CA ASN A 574 -27.30 -28.69 4.51
C ASN A 574 -28.68 -28.60 3.83
N SER A 575 -29.12 -29.64 3.12
CA SER A 575 -30.35 -29.73 2.34
C SER A 575 -30.40 -28.83 1.09
N GLN A 576 -29.24 -28.43 0.55
CA GLN A 576 -29.14 -27.89 -0.80
C GLN A 576 -29.21 -29.01 -1.83
N THR A 577 -29.64 -28.69 -3.06
CA THR A 577 -29.87 -29.69 -4.10
C THR A 577 -29.46 -29.22 -5.49
N ASP A 578 -28.94 -30.14 -6.29
CA ASP A 578 -28.74 -29.99 -7.73
C ASP A 578 -29.17 -31.28 -8.48
N THR A 579 -29.33 -31.19 -9.80
CA THR A 579 -29.92 -32.25 -10.63
C THR A 579 -29.14 -32.49 -11.92
N ALA A 580 -28.53 -33.67 -12.03
CA ALA A 580 -27.96 -34.20 -13.26
C ALA A 580 -28.88 -35.23 -13.92
N THR A 581 -28.56 -35.60 -15.17
CA THR A 581 -29.24 -36.62 -15.95
C THR A 581 -28.42 -37.90 -16.05
N VAL A 582 -29.06 -39.05 -15.89
CA VAL A 582 -28.50 -40.34 -16.27
C VAL A 582 -29.01 -40.68 -17.67
N ARG A 583 -28.09 -41.13 -18.53
CA ARG A 583 -28.41 -41.74 -19.83
C ARG A 583 -28.19 -43.24 -19.76
N ILE A 584 -29.21 -44.02 -20.14
CA ILE A 584 -29.13 -45.47 -20.28
C ILE A 584 -29.43 -45.82 -21.74
N GLU A 585 -28.56 -46.61 -22.37
CA GLU A 585 -28.83 -47.18 -23.69
C GLU A 585 -29.58 -48.50 -23.52
N VAL A 586 -30.87 -48.52 -23.82
CA VAL A 586 -31.67 -49.75 -23.84
C VAL A 586 -31.56 -50.35 -25.23
N THR A 587 -31.32 -51.66 -25.31
CA THR A 587 -31.19 -52.41 -26.56
C THR A 587 -32.29 -53.46 -26.64
N GLY A 588 -33.02 -53.46 -27.75
CA GLY A 588 -34.05 -54.46 -28.00
C GLY A 588 -33.48 -55.85 -28.26
N VAL A 589 -34.21 -56.89 -27.84
CA VAL A 589 -33.97 -58.30 -28.13
C VAL A 589 -35.01 -58.81 -29.14
N ALA A 590 -35.11 -60.12 -29.33
CA ALA A 590 -35.94 -60.72 -30.37
C ALA A 590 -37.20 -61.36 -29.77
N ASP A 591 -38.21 -60.55 -29.50
CA ASP A 591 -39.52 -60.98 -28.98
C ASP A 591 -40.42 -61.44 -30.14
N LEU A 592 -40.00 -62.53 -30.79
CA LEU A 592 -40.62 -63.05 -32.01
C LEU A 592 -41.94 -63.80 -31.74
N PRO A 593 -42.98 -63.63 -32.59
CA PRO A 593 -44.17 -64.49 -32.57
C PRO A 593 -43.82 -65.95 -32.87
N THR A 594 -44.68 -66.88 -32.46
CA THR A 594 -44.53 -68.31 -32.75
C THR A 594 -45.48 -68.75 -33.86
N ALA A 595 -44.94 -68.99 -35.06
CA ALA A 595 -45.66 -69.61 -36.17
C ALA A 595 -45.57 -71.15 -36.12
N SER A 596 -46.70 -71.85 -36.32
CA SER A 596 -46.89 -73.28 -36.16
C SER A 596 -47.37 -73.94 -37.45
N PRO A 597 -46.68 -74.96 -38.01
CA PRO A 597 -47.09 -75.56 -39.27
C PRO A 597 -48.50 -76.19 -39.26
N ASP A 598 -49.25 -75.93 -40.32
CA ASP A 598 -50.62 -76.41 -40.51
C ASP A 598 -50.70 -77.65 -41.40
N SER A 599 -51.78 -78.41 -41.22
CA SER A 599 -52.11 -79.54 -42.10
C SER A 599 -53.58 -79.58 -42.47
N TYR A 600 -53.88 -79.47 -43.76
CA TYR A 600 -55.21 -79.57 -44.34
C TYR A 600 -55.29 -80.70 -45.37
N SER A 601 -56.51 -81.00 -45.83
CA SER A 601 -56.74 -82.02 -46.87
C SER A 601 -57.75 -81.53 -47.90
N ALA A 602 -57.47 -81.78 -49.18
CA ALA A 602 -58.35 -81.46 -50.31
C ALA A 602 -58.51 -82.67 -51.24
N SER A 603 -59.35 -82.51 -52.27
CA SER A 603 -59.40 -83.41 -53.43
C SER A 603 -59.02 -82.62 -54.68
N GLU A 604 -58.50 -83.29 -55.71
CA GLU A 604 -58.43 -82.69 -57.05
C GLU A 604 -59.82 -82.22 -57.52
N GLY A 605 -59.87 -81.26 -58.44
CA GLY A 605 -61.10 -80.66 -58.94
C GLY A 605 -61.87 -79.77 -57.94
N VAL A 606 -61.45 -79.70 -56.67
CA VAL A 606 -62.21 -79.05 -55.59
C VAL A 606 -61.41 -77.97 -54.87
N VAL A 607 -61.81 -76.71 -55.09
CA VAL A 607 -61.31 -75.55 -54.34
C VAL A 607 -61.61 -75.70 -52.84
N LEU A 608 -60.55 -75.71 -52.03
CA LEU A 608 -60.63 -75.71 -50.57
C LEU A 608 -60.73 -74.27 -50.07
N THR A 609 -61.64 -74.00 -49.15
CA THR A 609 -61.77 -72.71 -48.46
C THR A 609 -61.79 -72.95 -46.96
N VAL A 610 -60.90 -72.27 -46.23
CA VAL A 610 -60.73 -72.37 -44.78
C VAL A 610 -61.06 -71.01 -44.15
N ASP A 611 -61.91 -71.00 -43.13
CA ASP A 611 -62.28 -69.77 -42.41
C ASP A 611 -61.22 -69.35 -41.39
N ALA A 612 -61.26 -68.10 -40.94
CA ALA A 612 -60.28 -67.54 -39.99
C ALA A 612 -60.22 -68.31 -38.65
N ALA A 613 -61.32 -68.93 -38.22
CA ALA A 613 -61.39 -69.69 -36.97
C ALA A 613 -60.73 -71.08 -37.07
N SER A 614 -60.48 -71.55 -38.29
CA SER A 614 -59.85 -72.83 -38.62
C SER A 614 -58.57 -72.64 -39.45
N GLY A 615 -58.18 -71.39 -39.70
CA GLY A 615 -57.09 -70.95 -40.56
C GLY A 615 -55.74 -70.91 -39.85
N VAL A 616 -54.73 -70.39 -40.55
CA VAL A 616 -53.32 -70.54 -40.15
C VAL A 616 -52.95 -69.84 -38.84
N LEU A 617 -53.78 -68.92 -38.34
CA LEU A 617 -53.57 -68.22 -37.07
C LEU A 617 -54.17 -68.97 -35.86
N ALA A 618 -54.75 -70.17 -36.05
CA ALA A 618 -55.49 -70.88 -34.99
C ALA A 618 -54.60 -71.65 -33.98
N ASN A 619 -53.34 -71.87 -34.35
CA ASN A 619 -52.27 -72.55 -33.60
C ASN A 619 -51.05 -71.65 -33.35
N ASP A 620 -50.96 -70.51 -34.05
CA ASP A 620 -49.95 -69.47 -33.86
C ASP A 620 -50.18 -68.71 -32.54
N THR A 621 -49.10 -68.15 -31.98
CA THR A 621 -49.17 -67.26 -30.81
C THR A 621 -48.36 -66.01 -31.02
N THR A 622 -48.76 -64.96 -30.30
CA THR A 622 -47.91 -63.79 -30.10
C THR A 622 -46.65 -64.15 -29.29
N ASP A 623 -45.70 -63.24 -29.25
CA ASP A 623 -44.57 -63.15 -28.32
C ASP A 623 -44.93 -63.49 -26.85
N GLY A 624 -46.04 -62.92 -26.36
CA GLY A 624 -46.52 -62.94 -24.98
C GLY A 624 -46.93 -61.57 -24.44
N ASN A 625 -46.64 -60.48 -25.16
CA ASN A 625 -46.71 -59.11 -24.66
C ASN A 625 -48.13 -58.52 -24.71
N ALA A 626 -48.45 -57.64 -23.76
CA ALA A 626 -49.82 -57.43 -23.27
C ALA A 626 -50.66 -56.45 -24.11
N GLY A 627 -50.64 -56.62 -25.43
CA GLY A 627 -51.40 -55.81 -26.39
C GLY A 627 -51.19 -56.22 -27.84
N HIS A 628 -50.21 -57.08 -28.12
CA HIS A 628 -49.84 -57.47 -29.48
C HIS A 628 -50.86 -58.39 -30.13
N THR A 629 -50.87 -58.38 -31.47
CA THR A 629 -51.79 -59.18 -32.28
C THR A 629 -51.12 -59.65 -33.57
N ILE A 630 -50.91 -60.96 -33.69
CA ILE A 630 -50.55 -61.64 -34.94
C ILE A 630 -51.60 -61.44 -36.04
N ALA A 631 -51.13 -61.18 -37.25
CA ALA A 631 -51.89 -61.26 -38.50
C ALA A 631 -51.07 -61.98 -39.58
N ALA A 632 -51.72 -62.73 -40.47
CA ALA A 632 -51.03 -63.36 -41.58
C ALA A 632 -50.71 -62.32 -42.66
N LYS A 633 -49.54 -62.38 -43.30
CA LYS A 633 -49.22 -61.50 -44.44
C LYS A 633 -50.12 -61.86 -45.63
N PRO A 634 -50.99 -60.97 -46.13
CA PRO A 634 -51.92 -61.32 -47.20
C PRO A 634 -51.16 -61.51 -48.52
N GLN A 635 -51.30 -62.70 -49.13
CA GLN A 635 -50.51 -63.07 -50.29
C GLN A 635 -51.22 -64.11 -51.17
N VAL A 636 -50.96 -64.04 -52.47
CA VAL A 636 -51.31 -65.08 -53.42
C VAL A 636 -50.04 -65.83 -53.80
N LEU A 637 -49.96 -67.08 -53.36
CA LEU A 637 -48.85 -67.99 -53.60
C LEU A 637 -49.18 -68.92 -54.78
N THR A 638 -48.13 -69.43 -55.41
CA THR A 638 -48.22 -70.50 -56.40
C THR A 638 -47.16 -71.54 -56.06
N SER A 639 -47.56 -72.81 -55.93
CA SER A 639 -46.65 -73.89 -55.57
C SER A 639 -45.61 -74.09 -56.67
N ALA A 640 -44.33 -74.04 -56.29
CA ALA A 640 -43.22 -74.37 -57.18
C ALA A 640 -43.16 -75.87 -57.54
N THR A 641 -43.89 -76.72 -56.80
CA THR A 641 -43.92 -78.18 -56.97
C THR A 641 -45.08 -78.63 -57.87
N THR A 642 -46.25 -78.00 -57.74
CA THR A 642 -47.49 -78.42 -58.41
C THR A 642 -48.03 -77.40 -59.42
N GLY A 643 -47.76 -76.10 -59.21
CA GLY A 643 -48.42 -75.00 -59.92
C GLY A 643 -49.79 -74.59 -59.35
N ALA A 644 -50.29 -75.24 -58.29
CA ALA A 644 -51.56 -74.85 -57.65
C ALA A 644 -51.42 -73.51 -56.92
N THR A 645 -52.54 -72.80 -56.73
CA THR A 645 -52.56 -71.46 -56.13
C THR A 645 -53.22 -71.43 -54.76
N LEU A 646 -52.69 -70.59 -53.86
CA LEU A 646 -53.23 -70.36 -52.52
C LEU A 646 -53.32 -68.86 -52.26
N SER A 647 -54.52 -68.36 -51.93
CA SER A 647 -54.77 -66.97 -51.56
C SER A 647 -55.04 -66.86 -50.07
N LEU A 648 -54.11 -66.26 -49.33
CA LEU A 648 -54.13 -66.08 -47.88
C LEU A 648 -54.56 -64.64 -47.51
N ASN A 649 -55.47 -64.51 -46.56
CA ASN A 649 -55.96 -63.23 -46.04
C ASN A 649 -55.32 -62.87 -44.69
N ALA A 650 -55.47 -61.61 -44.26
CA ALA A 650 -54.89 -61.09 -43.01
C ALA A 650 -55.36 -61.81 -41.75
N ASP A 651 -56.60 -62.32 -41.76
CA ASP A 651 -57.26 -63.03 -40.66
C ASP A 651 -56.92 -64.53 -40.61
N GLY A 652 -55.93 -64.98 -41.39
CA GLY A 652 -55.52 -66.38 -41.47
C GLY A 652 -56.45 -67.28 -42.30
N SER A 653 -57.58 -66.77 -42.79
CA SER A 653 -58.42 -67.49 -43.74
C SER A 653 -57.73 -67.62 -45.10
N PHE A 654 -57.93 -68.73 -45.81
CA PHE A 654 -57.36 -68.90 -47.14
C PHE A 654 -58.24 -69.72 -48.09
N VAL A 655 -57.96 -69.55 -49.38
CA VAL A 655 -58.55 -70.33 -50.48
C VAL A 655 -57.42 -71.01 -51.24
N TYR A 656 -57.49 -72.33 -51.37
CA TYR A 656 -56.56 -73.15 -52.15
C TYR A 656 -57.28 -73.73 -53.37
N ASP A 657 -56.74 -73.49 -54.56
CA ASP A 657 -57.31 -73.90 -55.84
C ASP A 657 -56.40 -74.94 -56.54
N PRO A 658 -56.68 -76.25 -56.38
CA PRO A 658 -55.93 -77.30 -57.07
C PRO A 658 -56.19 -77.31 -58.58
N THR A 659 -57.32 -76.77 -59.06
CA THR A 659 -57.72 -76.83 -60.49
C THR A 659 -56.80 -76.00 -61.40
N SER A 660 -56.00 -75.13 -60.80
CA SER A 660 -54.91 -74.41 -61.47
C SER A 660 -53.66 -75.27 -61.76
N SER A 661 -53.58 -76.51 -61.23
CA SER A 661 -52.43 -77.41 -61.39
C SER A 661 -52.70 -78.60 -62.31
N SER A 662 -52.04 -78.63 -63.47
CA SER A 662 -52.00 -79.81 -64.34
C SER A 662 -51.17 -80.99 -63.80
N VAL A 663 -50.66 -80.89 -62.57
CA VAL A 663 -49.96 -81.97 -61.84
C VAL A 663 -50.89 -82.63 -60.83
N ILE A 664 -51.82 -81.86 -60.25
CA ILE A 664 -52.81 -82.35 -59.29
C ILE A 664 -54.04 -82.90 -60.00
N GLU A 665 -54.53 -82.27 -61.07
CA GLU A 665 -55.62 -82.78 -61.94
C GLU A 665 -55.18 -83.97 -62.82
N ALA A 666 -54.27 -84.79 -62.30
CA ALA A 666 -53.72 -86.00 -62.90
C ALA A 666 -53.53 -87.12 -61.86
N LEU A 667 -54.14 -86.97 -60.67
CA LEU A 667 -54.03 -87.92 -59.56
C LEU A 667 -55.17 -88.95 -59.65
N GLU A 668 -54.88 -90.15 -60.14
CA GLU A 668 -55.89 -91.22 -60.20
C GLU A 668 -56.50 -91.54 -58.82
N GLU A 669 -57.75 -92.03 -58.77
CA GLU A 669 -58.46 -92.38 -57.53
C GLU A 669 -57.59 -93.20 -56.55
N GLY A 670 -57.30 -92.63 -55.39
CA GLY A 670 -56.46 -93.25 -54.35
C GLY A 670 -54.97 -92.94 -54.43
N GLN A 671 -54.51 -92.15 -55.40
CA GLN A 671 -53.23 -91.44 -55.32
C GLN A 671 -53.35 -90.23 -54.39
N PHE A 672 -52.21 -89.82 -53.81
CA PHE A 672 -52.12 -88.67 -52.90
C PHE A 672 -50.85 -87.88 -53.19
N LEU A 673 -50.94 -86.55 -53.13
CA LEU A 673 -49.82 -85.63 -53.22
C LEU A 673 -49.90 -84.62 -52.06
N THR A 674 -48.77 -84.30 -51.46
CA THR A 674 -48.68 -83.18 -50.50
C THR A 674 -48.16 -81.95 -51.23
N ASP A 675 -48.96 -80.90 -51.22
CA ASP A 675 -48.54 -79.55 -51.63
C ASP A 675 -48.18 -78.72 -50.39
N SER A 676 -47.33 -77.70 -50.57
CA SER A 676 -46.71 -76.97 -49.46
C SER A 676 -46.55 -75.49 -49.78
N PHE A 677 -47.01 -74.62 -48.87
CA PHE A 677 -46.95 -73.17 -49.01
C PHE A 677 -46.36 -72.55 -47.74
N GLN A 678 -45.26 -71.80 -47.84
CA GLN A 678 -44.77 -71.02 -46.69
C GLN A 678 -45.60 -69.76 -46.49
N TYR A 679 -46.02 -69.53 -45.25
CA TYR A 679 -46.67 -68.29 -44.84
C TYR A 679 -45.84 -67.54 -43.80
N THR A 680 -46.17 -66.27 -43.62
CA THR A 680 -45.52 -65.38 -42.66
C THR A 680 -46.61 -64.74 -41.82
N ILE A 681 -46.44 -64.72 -40.50
CA ILE A 681 -47.21 -63.87 -39.60
C ILE A 681 -46.41 -62.62 -39.27
N GLU A 682 -47.12 -61.53 -39.01
CA GLU A 682 -46.58 -60.24 -38.57
C GLU A 682 -47.38 -59.78 -37.36
N GLU A 683 -46.68 -59.34 -36.31
CA GLU A 683 -47.29 -58.70 -35.14
C GLU A 683 -47.50 -57.20 -35.37
N SER A 684 -48.05 -56.52 -34.37
CA SER A 684 -48.38 -55.08 -34.41
C SER A 684 -47.14 -54.20 -34.64
N ASP A 685 -46.07 -54.50 -33.92
CA ASP A 685 -44.70 -53.95 -33.91
C ASP A 685 -43.92 -54.13 -35.23
N LYS A 686 -44.26 -55.13 -36.07
CA LYS A 686 -43.63 -55.59 -37.33
C LYS A 686 -42.69 -56.81 -37.22
N ASP A 687 -42.56 -57.45 -36.07
CA ASP A 687 -41.82 -58.71 -35.93
C ASP A 687 -42.58 -59.88 -36.61
N THR A 688 -41.83 -60.88 -37.07
CA THR A 688 -42.36 -61.91 -37.99
C THR A 688 -41.81 -63.31 -37.77
N ALA A 689 -42.68 -64.29 -37.90
CA ALA A 689 -42.32 -65.70 -37.97
C ALA A 689 -42.91 -66.38 -39.21
N THR A 690 -42.35 -67.53 -39.60
CA THR A 690 -42.74 -68.27 -40.80
C THR A 690 -42.97 -69.74 -40.52
N ALA A 691 -44.09 -70.27 -41.03
CA ALA A 691 -44.41 -71.69 -40.99
C ALA A 691 -44.95 -72.16 -42.35
N GLU A 692 -45.43 -73.40 -42.42
CA GLU A 692 -45.79 -74.08 -43.67
C GLU A 692 -47.23 -74.61 -43.60
N ILE A 693 -48.02 -74.27 -44.63
CA ILE A 693 -49.35 -74.84 -44.87
C ILE A 693 -49.15 -76.11 -45.72
N GLY A 694 -49.24 -77.27 -45.08
CA GLY A 694 -49.25 -78.55 -45.78
C GLY A 694 -50.67 -78.93 -46.23
N ILE A 695 -50.88 -79.20 -47.51
CA ILE A 695 -52.17 -79.63 -48.05
C ILE A 695 -52.03 -81.00 -48.70
N LEU A 696 -52.65 -82.02 -48.08
CA LEU A 696 -52.72 -83.37 -48.64
C LEU A 696 -53.90 -83.44 -49.63
N VAL A 697 -53.60 -83.48 -50.93
CA VAL A 697 -54.59 -83.61 -51.99
C VAL A 697 -54.76 -85.07 -52.40
N ALA A 698 -56.00 -85.54 -52.47
CA ALA A 698 -56.36 -86.88 -52.90
C ALA A 698 -56.94 -86.89 -54.32
N GLY A 699 -56.51 -87.87 -55.13
CA GLY A 699 -57.07 -88.16 -56.44
C GLY A 699 -58.51 -88.69 -56.39
N ALA A 700 -59.29 -88.39 -57.42
CA ALA A 700 -60.74 -88.60 -57.46
C ALA A 700 -61.19 -89.48 -58.65
N ALA A 701 -62.47 -89.84 -58.66
CA ALA A 701 -63.06 -90.73 -59.67
C ALA A 701 -63.71 -89.95 -60.82
N GLU A 702 -62.93 -89.63 -61.85
CA GLU A 702 -63.40 -89.07 -63.13
C GLU A 702 -64.44 -89.98 -63.83
N THR A 703 -65.49 -89.41 -64.42
CA THR A 703 -66.55 -90.17 -65.12
C THR A 703 -66.65 -89.80 -66.61
N ILE A 704 -66.28 -90.73 -67.49
CA ILE A 704 -66.22 -90.51 -68.96
C ILE A 704 -67.40 -91.20 -69.68
N ALA A 705 -67.88 -90.58 -70.77
CA ALA A 705 -68.98 -91.05 -71.63
C ALA A 705 -68.48 -91.41 -73.05
N PRO A 706 -69.22 -92.21 -73.85
CA PRO A 706 -68.61 -93.15 -74.80
C PRO A 706 -68.22 -92.56 -76.16
N ILE A 707 -67.22 -93.21 -76.78
CA ILE A 707 -66.74 -92.92 -78.13
C ILE A 707 -67.38 -93.92 -79.12
N SER A 708 -68.00 -93.40 -80.19
CA SER A 708 -68.58 -94.18 -81.30
C SER A 708 -67.83 -93.88 -82.58
N ASN A 709 -67.21 -94.90 -83.16
CA ASN A 709 -66.10 -94.73 -84.10
C ASN A 709 -66.39 -95.38 -85.47
N ASP A 710 -67.49 -94.98 -86.13
CA ASP A 710 -67.66 -95.20 -87.56
C ASP A 710 -66.64 -94.35 -88.30
N TYR A 711 -65.45 -94.92 -88.44
CA TYR A 711 -64.37 -94.20 -89.03
C TYR A 711 -64.75 -93.66 -90.37
N THR A 712 -64.09 -92.53 -90.56
CA THR A 712 -63.57 -92.25 -91.83
C THR A 712 -61.94 -92.60 -91.67
N TYR A 713 -61.17 -93.65 -92.19
CA TYR A 713 -59.86 -93.81 -92.99
C TYR A 713 -59.49 -93.12 -94.40
N GLU A 714 -58.85 -91.95 -94.31
CA GLU A 714 -57.98 -91.19 -95.25
C GLU A 714 -58.00 -91.40 -96.81
N ASP A 715 -56.81 -91.58 -97.44
CA ASP A 715 -56.43 -91.23 -98.84
C ASP A 715 -55.42 -92.25 -99.45
N VAL A 716 -55.44 -92.54 -100.78
CA VAL A 716 -54.48 -93.46 -101.45
C VAL A 716 -54.25 -93.15 -102.95
N GLU A 717 -53.01 -92.82 -103.37
CA GLU A 717 -52.63 -92.66 -104.79
C GLU A 717 -52.42 -94.00 -105.56
N ASP A 718 -52.89 -94.09 -106.82
CA ASP A 718 -52.69 -95.28 -107.68
C ASP A 718 -51.23 -95.45 -108.11
N THR A 719 -50.62 -96.56 -107.69
CA THR A 719 -49.24 -96.93 -108.02
C THR A 719 -49.08 -98.39 -108.49
N SER A 720 -49.76 -98.75 -109.59
CA SER A 720 -49.26 -99.60 -110.73
C SER A 720 -50.06 -100.89 -111.09
N PRO A 721 -49.95 -101.39 -112.35
CA PRO A 721 -50.96 -102.31 -112.91
C PRO A 721 -50.51 -103.77 -113.18
N ARG A 722 -51.50 -104.69 -113.15
CA ARG A 722 -51.59 -106.06 -113.75
C ARG A 722 -51.47 -107.31 -112.86
N THR A 723 -51.33 -107.20 -111.55
CA THR A 723 -51.72 -108.28 -110.62
C THR A 723 -52.67 -107.70 -109.56
N GLY A 724 -53.68 -108.46 -109.15
CA GLY A 724 -54.89 -107.95 -108.49
C GLY A 724 -54.64 -106.90 -107.40
N MET A 725 -55.42 -105.82 -107.44
CA MET A 725 -55.32 -104.70 -106.50
C MET A 725 -55.37 -105.20 -105.06
N ARG A 726 -54.29 -104.93 -104.33
CA ARG A 726 -54.12 -105.25 -102.92
C ARG A 726 -53.88 -103.94 -102.20
N LEU A 727 -54.86 -103.49 -101.43
CA LEU A 727 -54.61 -102.41 -100.48
C LEU A 727 -53.85 -103.02 -99.30
N ASN A 728 -52.62 -102.58 -99.08
CA ASN A 728 -51.90 -102.75 -97.82
C ASN A 728 -51.88 -101.38 -97.16
N SER A 729 -52.24 -101.28 -95.88
CA SER A 729 -52.12 -100.06 -95.09
C SER A 729 -50.67 -99.76 -94.66
N GLY A 730 -49.70 -100.06 -95.52
CA GLY A 730 -48.27 -99.98 -95.21
C GLY A 730 -47.88 -100.74 -93.94
N ASN A 731 -46.92 -100.18 -93.20
CA ASN A 731 -46.61 -100.54 -91.82
C ASN A 731 -47.01 -99.43 -90.82
N ASP A 732 -47.27 -98.22 -91.33
CA ASP A 732 -47.50 -97.01 -90.52
C ASP A 732 -49.01 -96.77 -90.28
N ASP A 733 -49.87 -97.06 -91.27
CA ASP A 733 -51.33 -97.05 -91.07
C ASP A 733 -51.81 -98.38 -90.44
N THR A 734 -51.83 -98.41 -89.11
CA THR A 734 -52.51 -99.47 -88.37
C THR A 734 -53.97 -99.08 -88.09
N LEU A 735 -54.84 -100.08 -87.87
CA LEU A 735 -56.24 -99.85 -87.44
C LEU A 735 -56.38 -99.00 -86.16
N PHE A 736 -55.29 -98.82 -85.40
CA PHE A 736 -55.27 -98.08 -84.15
C PHE A 736 -54.84 -96.61 -84.27
N ASP A 737 -54.16 -96.18 -85.34
CA ASP A 737 -53.57 -94.82 -85.35
C ASP A 737 -54.62 -93.70 -85.44
N HIS A 738 -55.86 -94.04 -85.85
CA HIS A 738 -57.02 -93.14 -85.78
C HIS A 738 -57.91 -93.38 -84.54
N VAL A 739 -57.70 -94.47 -83.79
CA VAL A 739 -58.33 -94.76 -82.49
C VAL A 739 -57.46 -94.19 -81.38
N GLN A 740 -57.34 -92.86 -81.35
CA GLN A 740 -56.70 -92.03 -80.31
C GLN A 740 -55.31 -92.45 -79.81
N LYS A 741 -54.38 -91.50 -79.85
CA LYS A 741 -53.02 -91.64 -79.31
C LYS A 741 -52.97 -91.54 -77.77
N GLY A 742 -53.87 -92.24 -77.10
CA GLY A 742 -53.82 -92.55 -75.67
C GLY A 742 -52.76 -93.61 -75.38
N ALA A 743 -52.24 -93.64 -74.15
CA ALA A 743 -51.03 -94.39 -73.83
C ALA A 743 -51.24 -95.90 -73.64
N ALA A 744 -51.22 -96.62 -74.77
CA ALA A 744 -50.75 -98.01 -74.92
C ALA A 744 -51.53 -99.19 -74.27
N THR A 745 -51.55 -100.29 -75.05
CA THR A 745 -51.83 -101.70 -74.65
C THR A 745 -53.27 -102.22 -74.60
N ASP A 746 -54.25 -101.60 -75.26
CA ASP A 746 -55.48 -102.34 -75.60
C ASP A 746 -55.18 -103.48 -76.60
N VAL A 747 -55.77 -104.65 -76.35
CA VAL A 747 -55.44 -105.91 -77.05
C VAL A 747 -56.61 -106.34 -77.92
N LEU A 748 -56.38 -106.41 -79.23
CA LEU A 748 -57.42 -106.76 -80.20
C LEU A 748 -57.73 -108.27 -80.24
N THR A 749 -58.45 -108.77 -79.23
CA THR A 749 -59.06 -110.11 -79.27
C THR A 749 -60.28 -110.14 -80.21
N MET A 750 -60.03 -110.19 -81.53
CA MET A 750 -61.05 -110.68 -82.46
C MET A 750 -61.30 -112.16 -82.19
N ASP A 751 -62.50 -112.54 -81.77
CA ASP A 751 -62.88 -113.94 -81.49
C ASP A 751 -63.03 -114.76 -82.78
N PHE A 752 -61.89 -115.16 -83.35
CA PHE A 752 -61.82 -116.13 -84.42
C PHE A 752 -61.76 -117.55 -83.85
N ALA A 753 -62.94 -118.13 -83.64
CA ALA A 753 -63.08 -119.51 -83.19
C ALA A 753 -62.28 -120.50 -84.08
N THR A 754 -61.34 -121.19 -83.44
CA THR A 754 -60.37 -122.20 -83.97
C THR A 754 -59.14 -121.65 -84.71
N GLU A 755 -57.98 -122.15 -84.29
CA GLU A 755 -56.65 -121.65 -84.65
C GLU A 755 -56.31 -121.82 -86.15
N GLY A 756 -55.81 -120.74 -86.78
CA GLY A 756 -55.06 -120.80 -88.04
C GLY A 756 -55.67 -120.05 -89.22
N SER A 757 -55.21 -118.82 -89.46
CA SER A 757 -55.36 -118.06 -90.71
C SER A 757 -56.80 -118.01 -91.29
N SER A 758 -57.72 -117.43 -90.52
CA SER A 758 -59.07 -117.04 -90.95
C SER A 758 -59.07 -115.74 -91.77
N SER A 759 -60.17 -115.45 -92.47
CA SER A 759 -60.33 -114.24 -93.29
C SER A 759 -61.75 -113.69 -93.22
N ILE A 760 -61.89 -112.36 -93.11
CA ILE A 760 -63.19 -111.68 -93.11
C ILE A 760 -63.66 -111.50 -94.57
N ARG A 761 -64.96 -111.67 -94.82
CA ARG A 761 -65.57 -111.24 -96.10
C ARG A 761 -66.26 -109.91 -95.91
N THR A 762 -66.00 -108.98 -96.82
CA THR A 762 -66.68 -107.68 -96.88
C THR A 762 -68.08 -107.82 -97.46
N ASP A 763 -68.90 -106.79 -97.33
CA ASP A 763 -70.29 -106.80 -97.77
C ASP A 763 -70.44 -106.90 -99.31
N LYS A 764 -69.48 -106.39 -100.09
CA LYS A 764 -69.41 -106.64 -101.55
C LYS A 764 -68.69 -107.95 -101.93
N GLY A 765 -68.27 -108.76 -100.96
CA GLY A 765 -67.70 -110.09 -101.16
C GLY A 765 -66.20 -110.13 -101.43
N GLY A 766 -65.48 -109.02 -101.19
CA GLY A 766 -64.03 -108.99 -101.07
C GLY A 766 -63.55 -109.81 -99.87
N THR A 767 -62.23 -109.87 -99.67
CA THR A 767 -61.64 -110.63 -98.56
C THR A 767 -60.55 -109.82 -97.87
N VAL A 768 -60.74 -109.58 -96.57
CA VAL A 768 -59.77 -108.91 -95.69
C VAL A 768 -59.02 -109.96 -94.90
N PHE A 769 -57.70 -109.83 -94.89
CA PHE A 769 -56.81 -110.52 -93.96
C PHE A 769 -56.23 -109.48 -93.01
N VAL A 770 -56.50 -109.62 -91.71
CA VAL A 770 -55.89 -108.80 -90.65
C VAL A 770 -54.67 -109.56 -90.13
N ALA A 771 -53.56 -108.85 -89.92
CA ALA A 771 -52.32 -109.42 -89.38
C ALA A 771 -52.20 -109.15 -87.86
N GLU A 772 -51.31 -109.89 -87.18
CA GLU A 772 -51.10 -109.80 -85.73
C GLU A 772 -50.65 -108.40 -85.25
N ASN A 773 -50.10 -107.57 -86.13
CA ASN A 773 -49.73 -106.17 -85.88
C ASN A 773 -50.86 -105.16 -86.17
N SER A 774 -52.11 -105.62 -86.35
CA SER A 774 -53.29 -104.78 -86.62
C SER A 774 -53.22 -103.93 -87.90
N SER A 775 -52.35 -104.25 -88.85
CA SER A 775 -52.51 -103.81 -90.25
C SER A 775 -53.36 -104.83 -91.02
N PHE A 776 -53.98 -104.39 -92.11
CA PHE A 776 -54.84 -105.27 -92.93
C PHE A 776 -54.46 -105.25 -94.42
N SER A 777 -54.73 -106.38 -95.07
CA SER A 777 -54.63 -106.56 -96.52
C SER A 777 -56.02 -106.80 -97.08
N TYR A 778 -56.59 -105.81 -97.77
CA TYR A 778 -57.83 -105.95 -98.51
C TYR A 778 -57.56 -106.45 -99.92
N TYR A 779 -58.25 -107.54 -100.29
CA TYR A 779 -58.30 -108.07 -101.64
C TYR A 779 -59.71 -107.89 -102.21
N ALA A 780 -59.82 -107.03 -103.23
CA ALA A 780 -61.08 -106.78 -103.94
C ALA A 780 -61.63 -108.06 -104.61
N PRO A 781 -62.97 -108.23 -104.69
CA PRO A 781 -63.57 -109.44 -105.23
C PRO A 781 -63.28 -109.61 -106.73
N TYR A 782 -62.85 -110.81 -107.13
CA TYR A 782 -62.63 -111.18 -108.53
C TYR A 782 -63.96 -111.49 -109.27
N THR A 783 -64.89 -110.55 -109.28
CA THR A 783 -66.05 -110.52 -110.17
C THR A 783 -65.71 -109.76 -111.46
N LYS A 784 -66.48 -109.97 -112.52
CA LYS A 784 -66.01 -109.75 -113.91
C LYS A 784 -66.15 -108.31 -114.44
N GLU A 785 -66.49 -107.35 -113.58
CA GLU A 785 -66.86 -105.98 -113.96
C GLU A 785 -66.38 -104.96 -112.91
N THR A 786 -65.33 -104.20 -113.24
CA THR A 786 -64.99 -102.85 -112.69
C THR A 786 -63.83 -102.26 -113.50
N ALA A 787 -63.61 -100.94 -113.40
CA ALA A 787 -62.63 -100.20 -114.19
C ALA A 787 -61.86 -99.17 -113.34
N LEU A 788 -60.81 -98.59 -113.92
CA LEU A 788 -59.90 -97.62 -113.27
C LEU A 788 -60.60 -96.26 -113.02
N LEU A 789 -60.26 -95.61 -111.90
CA LEU A 789 -60.77 -94.30 -111.49
C LEU A 789 -59.98 -93.14 -112.13
N ASN A 790 -60.62 -92.00 -112.32
CA ASN A 790 -60.00 -90.75 -112.78
C ASN A 790 -59.84 -89.74 -111.63
N ALA A 791 -59.04 -88.69 -111.85
CA ALA A 791 -58.83 -87.62 -110.86
C ALA A 791 -60.16 -86.90 -110.50
N GLY A 792 -60.75 -87.27 -109.37
CA GLY A 792 -62.07 -86.83 -108.90
C GLY A 792 -63.14 -87.92 -108.74
N GLU A 793 -62.82 -89.21 -108.94
CA GLU A 793 -63.73 -90.35 -108.75
C GLU A 793 -63.28 -91.28 -107.60
N SER A 794 -64.20 -92.07 -107.01
CA SER A 794 -63.91 -92.97 -105.87
C SER A 794 -64.76 -94.27 -105.87
N PHE A 795 -64.37 -95.25 -105.04
CA PHE A 795 -65.02 -96.56 -104.83
C PHE A 795 -65.01 -96.94 -103.33
N THR A 796 -66.00 -97.71 -102.85
CA THR A 796 -66.12 -98.14 -101.44
C THR A 796 -66.69 -99.57 -101.27
N ASP A 797 -66.21 -100.27 -100.24
CA ASP A 797 -66.61 -101.61 -99.75
C ASP A 797 -66.44 -101.63 -98.22
N THR A 798 -67.21 -102.43 -97.47
CA THR A 798 -67.31 -102.29 -95.99
C THR A 798 -67.26 -103.61 -95.21
N PHE A 799 -66.84 -103.54 -93.94
CA PHE A 799 -66.89 -104.63 -92.96
C PHE A 799 -66.89 -104.08 -91.52
N ASP A 800 -67.52 -104.82 -90.60
CA ASP A 800 -67.65 -104.46 -89.19
C ASP A 800 -66.48 -105.02 -88.37
N PHE A 801 -66.15 -104.39 -87.23
CA PHE A 801 -65.18 -104.90 -86.25
C PHE A 801 -65.62 -104.60 -84.81
N THR A 802 -64.94 -105.22 -83.83
CA THR A 802 -65.14 -105.00 -82.39
C THR A 802 -63.78 -104.84 -81.70
N VAL A 803 -63.70 -103.95 -80.72
CA VAL A 803 -62.52 -103.76 -79.84
C VAL A 803 -62.97 -103.86 -78.39
N GLU A 804 -62.13 -104.42 -77.51
CA GLU A 804 -62.36 -104.52 -76.07
C GLU A 804 -61.09 -104.07 -75.33
N ASN A 805 -61.24 -103.25 -74.28
CA ASN A 805 -60.10 -102.73 -73.51
C ASN A 805 -59.64 -103.70 -72.41
N GLN A 806 -58.47 -103.48 -71.81
CA GLN A 806 -58.00 -104.33 -70.69
C GLN A 806 -58.93 -104.35 -69.46
N ALA A 807 -59.88 -103.41 -69.35
CA ALA A 807 -60.90 -103.38 -68.30
C ALA A 807 -62.16 -104.20 -68.62
N GLY A 808 -62.23 -104.86 -69.79
CA GLY A 808 -63.35 -105.71 -70.20
C GLY A 808 -64.57 -104.95 -70.73
N GLN A 809 -64.36 -103.86 -71.48
CA GLN A 809 -65.40 -103.00 -72.06
C GLN A 809 -65.25 -102.89 -73.59
N SER A 810 -66.32 -103.11 -74.37
CA SER A 810 -66.25 -103.34 -75.84
C SER A 810 -67.09 -102.38 -76.76
N SER A 811 -66.66 -102.11 -78.01
CA SER A 811 -67.27 -101.18 -79.05
C SER A 811 -66.93 -101.50 -80.58
N THR A 812 -67.47 -100.81 -81.65
CA THR A 812 -67.53 -101.20 -83.18
C THR A 812 -67.45 -100.03 -84.38
N GLY A 813 -66.80 -100.02 -85.70
CA GLY A 813 -66.39 -98.81 -86.80
C GLY A 813 -65.90 -98.70 -88.53
N THR A 814 -65.21 -97.59 -89.39
CA THR A 814 -64.76 -97.07 -91.05
C THR A 814 -63.56 -95.91 -91.98
N ILE A 815 -63.58 -94.77 -93.05
CA ILE A 815 -62.75 -93.45 -94.12
C ILE A 815 -61.93 -91.60 -94.07
N THR A 816 -61.26 -90.45 -93.18
CA THR A 816 -60.55 -88.76 -93.23
C THR A 816 -59.65 -87.19 -92.47
N LEU A 817 -58.92 -86.38 -91.33
CA LEU A 817 -58.41 -84.63 -91.10
C LEU A 817 -57.49 -83.10 -90.27
N LYS A 818 -56.51 -82.42 -89.24
CA LYS A 818 -56.02 -80.70 -88.75
C LYS A 818 -54.72 -79.69 -87.76
N LEU A 819 -54.40 -78.19 -87.36
CA LEU A 819 -53.18 -77.11 -86.50
C LEU A 819 -52.92 -75.29 -85.89
N ASP A 820 -51.85 -74.40 -85.12
CA ASP A 820 -51.39 -72.67 -84.67
C ASP A 820 -50.23 -71.66 -83.51
N GLY A 821 -49.85 -70.16 -83.15
CA GLY A 821 -48.81 -69.10 -82.04
C GLY A 821 -48.24 -67.28 -81.68
N VAL A 822 -47.34 -66.44 -80.66
CA VAL A 822 -46.63 -64.75 -80.31
C VAL A 822 -45.81 -63.70 -78.91
N ASP A 823 -45.11 -62.27 -78.70
CA ASP A 823 -44.58 -60.99 -77.47
C ASP A 823 -43.28 -59.59 -77.10
N ASP A 824 -42.96 -58.46 -76.02
CA ASP A 824 -41.86 -57.00 -75.61
C ASP A 824 -41.10 -55.95 -74.15
N ASN A 825 -40.52 -54.49 -73.84
CA ASN A 825 -39.37 -53.51 -72.76
C ASN A 825 -39.07 -51.76 -71.90
N PRO A 826 -37.92 -50.91 -71.15
CA PRO A 826 -37.52 -49.53 -69.96
C PRO A 826 -36.34 -48.02 -69.57
N ASP A 827 -35.97 -46.99 -68.38
CA ASP A 827 -35.00 -45.46 -67.90
C ASP A 827 -34.33 -44.54 -66.31
N ALA A 828 -33.64 -43.30 -65.54
CA ALA A 828 -32.81 -41.68 -65.14
C ALA A 828 -31.92 -40.84 -63.62
N THR A 829 -31.25 -39.59 -62.83
CA THR A 829 -30.58 -37.89 -62.38
C THR A 829 -29.54 -37.09 -60.94
N ASP A 830 -28.90 -35.84 -60.12
CA ASP A 830 -28.40 -34.12 -59.58
C ASP A 830 -27.19 -33.18 -58.33
N ASP A 831 -26.92 -31.74 -57.64
CA ASP A 831 -25.70 -30.63 -56.70
C ASP A 831 -25.61 -29.19 -55.36
N SER A 832 -24.82 -28.05 -54.50
CA SER A 832 -23.48 -26.96 -53.79
C SER A 832 -23.14 -25.65 -52.35
N TYR A 833 -22.13 -24.47 -51.88
CA TYR A 833 -21.47 -23.48 -50.41
C TYR A 833 -20.83 -21.71 -49.72
N PRO A 834 -19.84 -20.98 -48.64
CA PRO A 834 -19.51 -19.53 -47.49
C PRO A 834 -18.17 -18.26 -46.76
N VAL A 835 -17.95 -17.14 -45.59
CA VAL A 835 -16.79 -15.80 -44.90
C VAL A 835 -16.44 -14.58 -43.37
N TYR A 836 -15.37 -13.49 -42.79
CA TYR A 836 -14.95 -12.33 -41.35
C TYR A 836 -13.68 -10.92 -40.70
N HIS A 837 -13.46 -9.80 -39.53
CA HIS A 837 -12.21 -8.72 -38.55
C HIS A 837 -11.84 -6.99 -37.62
N TYR A 838 -10.96 -6.30 -36.42
CA TYR A 838 -10.15 -4.72 -35.72
C TYR A 838 -9.54 -3.70 -34.10
N VAL A 839 -8.81 -2.32 -33.62
CA VAL A 839 -8.10 -1.33 -32.19
C VAL A 839 -8.16 0.31 -31.40
N GLY A 840 -7.80 0.78 -30.03
CA GLY A 840 -7.27 2.20 -29.33
C GLY A 840 -7.52 2.99 -27.81
N LEU A 841 -6.60 3.78 -27.05
CA LEU A 841 -6.46 4.51 -25.61
C LEU A 841 -7.51 5.50 -24.83
N ASP A 842 -7.65 5.55 -23.43
CA ASP A 842 -7.76 6.73 -22.44
C ASP A 842 -8.12 6.50 -20.88
N TRP A 843 -7.85 7.49 -19.96
CA TRP A 843 -8.47 7.90 -18.62
C TRP A 843 -8.48 7.15 -17.23
N ASN A 844 -8.77 7.97 -16.19
CA ASN A 844 -8.78 7.94 -14.68
C ASN A 844 -9.54 6.87 -13.83
N ILE A 845 -9.16 6.82 -12.52
CA ILE A 845 -9.86 6.34 -11.29
C ILE A 845 -11.09 7.21 -10.86
N PRO A 846 -11.95 6.85 -9.86
CA PRO A 846 -12.24 5.54 -9.19
C PRO A 846 -13.75 5.22 -8.90
N GLN A 847 -14.03 3.98 -8.44
CA GLN A 847 -15.03 3.53 -7.42
C GLN A 847 -16.58 3.74 -7.55
N HIS A 848 -17.31 2.63 -7.35
CA HIS A 848 -18.56 2.38 -6.57
C HIS A 848 -19.73 3.41 -6.54
N PHE A 849 -21.02 3.02 -6.51
CA PHE A 849 -21.68 2.36 -5.38
C PHE A 849 -23.12 1.90 -5.67
N GLY A 850 -23.63 0.93 -4.89
CA GLY A 850 -25.06 0.74 -4.66
C GLY A 850 -25.40 -0.52 -3.84
N LEU A 851 -26.47 -0.55 -3.04
CA LEU A 851 -27.30 0.56 -2.54
C LEU A 851 -28.26 0.05 -1.44
N LEU A 852 -28.46 0.81 -0.35
CA LEU A 852 -29.64 0.88 0.55
C LEU A 852 -29.28 1.96 1.61
N THR A 853 -30.11 2.97 1.96
CA THR A 853 -31.54 3.20 1.74
C THR A 853 -31.87 4.64 1.26
N ASN A 854 -33.10 4.81 0.78
CA ASN A 854 -33.92 6.03 0.69
C ASN A 854 -33.68 7.13 1.77
N ASP A 855 -34.01 8.42 1.56
CA ASP A 855 -34.82 9.03 0.48
C ASP A 855 -34.43 10.48 0.12
N THR A 856 -35.02 11.01 -0.95
CA THR A 856 -34.85 12.36 -1.52
C THR A 856 -35.80 13.42 -0.85
N PRO A 857 -35.86 14.74 -1.19
CA PRO A 857 -35.26 15.45 -2.35
C PRO A 857 -34.84 16.96 -2.24
N HIS A 858 -34.25 17.45 -3.34
CA HIS A 858 -34.46 18.76 -4.02
C HIS A 858 -33.88 20.13 -3.54
N MET A 859 -33.10 20.70 -4.48
CA MET A 859 -33.05 22.09 -4.99
C MET A 859 -32.18 23.17 -4.32
N SER A 860 -31.44 23.87 -5.20
CA SER A 860 -30.93 25.26 -5.17
C SER A 860 -30.18 25.77 -3.91
N GLY A 861 -29.05 26.46 -4.02
CA GLY A 861 -28.43 27.09 -5.20
C GLY A 861 -28.09 28.55 -4.91
N ASP A 862 -27.26 29.14 -5.78
CA ASP A 862 -26.88 30.56 -5.85
C ASP A 862 -26.16 31.22 -4.65
N GLU A 863 -25.15 32.04 -5.01
CA GLU A 863 -24.72 33.28 -4.35
C GLU A 863 -24.23 33.23 -2.87
N LEU A 864 -23.55 34.21 -2.26
CA LEU A 864 -22.70 35.38 -2.57
C LEU A 864 -22.67 36.19 -1.22
N ILE A 865 -21.80 37.20 -1.06
CA ILE A 865 -21.91 38.27 -0.03
C ILE A 865 -21.82 37.89 1.48
N ALA A 866 -20.58 37.85 1.99
CA ALA A 866 -19.97 38.87 2.88
C ALA A 866 -20.74 39.54 4.07
N VAL A 867 -20.16 39.44 5.28
CA VAL A 867 -20.22 40.38 6.47
C VAL A 867 -21.63 40.71 7.07
N PRO A 868 -21.86 41.65 8.03
CA PRO A 868 -21.10 42.16 9.20
C PRO A 868 -21.91 42.32 10.53
N MET A 869 -21.22 42.73 11.64
CA MET A 869 -21.72 43.59 12.77
C MET A 869 -22.80 43.04 13.77
N ALA A 870 -23.10 43.63 14.96
CA ALA A 870 -22.42 44.50 15.96
C ALA A 870 -23.36 44.78 17.19
N VAL A 871 -23.33 46.01 17.80
CA VAL A 871 -24.25 46.63 18.81
C VAL A 871 -24.06 46.14 20.27
N PHE A 872 -24.20 46.88 21.41
CA PHE A 872 -24.70 48.21 21.91
C PHE A 872 -23.71 48.71 23.01
N ASP A 873 -23.53 49.95 23.55
CA ASP A 873 -24.17 51.30 23.53
C ASP A 873 -25.49 51.48 24.34
N ALA A 874 -25.75 52.49 25.20
CA ALA A 874 -24.99 53.66 25.73
C ALA A 874 -24.70 53.51 27.27
N ASP A 875 -24.78 54.43 28.27
CA ASP A 875 -25.22 55.84 28.47
C ASP A 875 -24.47 56.44 29.70
N PRO A 876 -23.84 57.64 29.66
CA PRO A 876 -23.15 58.26 30.80
C PRO A 876 -24.03 59.18 31.71
N ASP A 877 -23.40 59.81 32.71
CA ASP A 877 -23.89 60.90 33.58
C ASP A 877 -25.15 60.70 34.45
N LYS A 878 -24.93 60.65 35.78
CA LYS A 878 -25.79 61.06 36.94
C LYS A 878 -25.07 60.66 38.26
N ASN A 879 -25.05 61.42 39.36
CA ASN A 879 -25.47 62.81 39.62
C ASN A 879 -24.87 63.33 40.96
N ILE A 880 -24.29 64.56 40.95
CA ILE A 880 -24.37 65.66 41.95
C ILE A 880 -24.78 65.26 43.40
N THR A 881 -24.01 65.54 44.47
CA THR A 881 -23.80 66.89 45.08
C THR A 881 -22.59 66.96 46.02
N THR A 882 -22.03 68.16 46.22
CA THR A 882 -20.81 68.51 46.99
C THR A 882 -20.80 68.23 48.49
N LEU A 883 -19.65 67.74 48.99
CA LEU A 883 -18.86 68.44 50.03
C LEU A 883 -17.36 68.09 49.86
N LEU A 884 -16.47 69.05 50.16
CA LEU A 884 -15.01 68.97 50.43
C LEU A 884 -14.31 67.65 50.03
N THR A 885 -13.68 67.57 48.84
CA THR A 885 -12.28 67.93 48.53
C THR A 885 -11.22 66.95 49.02
N ASP A 886 -10.54 66.37 48.03
CA ASP A 886 -9.22 65.73 48.03
C ASP A 886 -9.07 64.29 48.60
N THR A 887 -8.13 63.58 47.97
CA THR A 887 -7.54 62.29 48.36
C THR A 887 -6.04 62.39 48.64
N SER A 888 -5.42 63.56 48.41
CA SER A 888 -4.25 63.94 49.19
C SER A 888 -4.74 64.32 50.60
N ASN A 889 -4.38 63.49 51.60
CA ASN A 889 -4.49 63.89 53.00
C ASN A 889 -3.38 64.91 53.26
N SER A 890 -3.68 66.17 52.96
CA SER A 890 -2.73 67.26 53.07
C SER A 890 -3.32 68.49 53.76
N ALA A 891 -2.44 69.25 54.43
CA ALA A 891 -2.79 70.46 55.13
C ALA A 891 -2.06 71.65 54.48
N THR A 892 -2.84 72.61 53.99
CA THR A 892 -2.36 73.77 53.24
C THR A 892 -2.36 75.04 54.10
N PHE A 893 -1.23 75.75 54.13
CA PHE A 893 -0.99 76.93 54.95
C PHE A 893 -0.41 78.07 54.11
N SER A 894 -0.77 79.32 54.43
CA SER A 894 -0.16 80.51 53.81
C SER A 894 0.97 81.05 54.68
N THR A 895 2.12 81.36 54.08
CA THR A 895 3.29 81.97 54.75
C THR A 895 3.14 83.48 54.92
N ASP A 896 4.02 84.09 55.72
CA ASP A 896 4.05 85.54 55.97
C ASP A 896 4.27 86.40 54.72
N LYS A 897 4.82 85.82 53.64
CA LYS A 897 4.95 86.47 52.32
C LYS A 897 3.96 85.97 51.27
N GLY A 898 2.97 85.20 51.69
CA GLY A 898 1.80 84.77 50.89
C GLY A 898 2.02 83.53 50.04
N GLY A 899 3.17 82.86 50.15
CA GLY A 899 3.36 81.54 49.55
C GLY A 899 2.50 80.49 50.24
N VAL A 900 2.35 79.33 49.62
CA VAL A 900 1.42 78.27 50.00
C VAL A 900 2.20 76.98 50.22
N VAL A 901 2.30 76.55 51.48
CA VAL A 901 2.90 75.27 51.87
C VAL A 901 1.80 74.21 51.96
N THR A 902 1.98 73.06 51.35
CA THR A 902 1.10 71.89 51.48
C THR A 902 1.88 70.71 52.04
N LEU A 903 1.55 70.29 53.26
CA LEU A 903 2.16 69.15 53.97
C LEU A 903 1.33 67.89 53.77
N TYR A 904 1.96 66.78 53.39
CA TYR A 904 1.30 65.49 53.14
C TYR A 904 1.50 64.50 54.31
N GLU A 905 0.64 63.49 54.38
CA GLU A 905 0.57 62.52 55.47
C GLU A 905 1.83 61.61 55.61
N ASP A 906 2.70 61.57 54.60
CA ASP A 906 4.00 60.86 54.63
C ASP A 906 5.16 61.72 55.22
N GLY A 907 4.89 62.97 55.58
CA GLY A 907 5.88 63.92 56.08
C GLY A 907 6.60 64.73 54.99
N SER A 908 6.29 64.51 53.71
CA SER A 908 6.73 65.38 52.62
C SER A 908 5.92 66.69 52.59
N PHE A 909 6.45 67.72 51.91
CA PHE A 909 5.69 68.94 51.64
C PHE A 909 6.09 69.58 50.32
N THR A 910 5.16 70.33 49.73
CA THR A 910 5.37 71.22 48.59
C THR A 910 5.20 72.68 49.01
N TYR A 911 5.80 73.59 48.26
CA TYR A 911 5.70 75.03 48.49
C TYR A 911 5.58 75.80 47.18
N GLU A 912 4.45 76.46 46.96
CA GLU A 912 4.22 77.37 45.83
C GLU A 912 4.38 78.82 46.28
N THR A 913 5.20 79.61 45.59
CA THR A 913 5.32 81.05 45.87
C THR A 913 4.07 81.81 45.46
N ALA A 914 3.68 82.83 46.23
CA ALA A 914 2.56 83.72 45.92
C ALA A 914 2.63 84.21 44.46
N GLY A 915 1.49 84.24 43.77
CA GLY A 915 1.44 84.55 42.34
C GLY A 915 2.06 85.90 41.98
N VAL A 916 3.26 85.85 41.39
CA VAL A 916 3.88 86.99 40.69
C VAL A 916 3.70 86.77 39.19
N ASP A 917 2.61 87.31 38.63
CA ASP A 917 2.35 87.27 37.19
C ASP A 917 3.46 88.02 36.42
N GLY A 918 4.39 87.25 35.85
CA GLY A 918 5.25 87.70 34.75
C GLY A 918 6.48 88.57 35.11
N ILE A 919 7.40 88.04 35.91
CA ILE A 919 8.82 88.46 35.90
C ILE A 919 9.72 87.22 36.11
N GLY A 920 10.85 87.05 35.41
CA GLY A 920 11.54 87.96 34.48
C GLY A 920 12.65 88.78 35.14
N ASP A 921 12.62 88.93 36.47
CA ASP A 921 13.59 89.69 37.28
C ASP A 921 13.86 89.01 38.64
N LEU A 922 14.14 87.70 38.64
CA LEU A 922 15.07 87.14 39.63
C LEU A 922 16.38 86.79 38.92
N ILE A 923 17.42 87.55 39.25
CA ILE A 923 18.79 87.35 38.79
C ILE A 923 19.49 86.41 39.79
N ALA A 924 20.38 85.55 39.29
CA ALA A 924 21.20 84.64 40.10
C ALA A 924 21.78 85.35 41.35
N GLY A 925 21.60 84.72 42.51
CA GLY A 925 22.03 85.25 43.82
C GLY A 925 21.00 86.10 44.57
N GLN A 926 19.77 86.30 44.05
CA GLN A 926 18.65 86.72 44.90
C GLN A 926 18.09 85.55 45.71
N LYS A 927 17.60 85.87 46.92
CA LYS A 927 17.38 84.92 48.01
C LYS A 927 15.96 85.04 48.56
N ILE A 928 15.08 84.09 48.25
CA ILE A 928 13.73 84.04 48.83
C ILE A 928 13.82 83.30 50.16
N VAL A 929 13.98 84.07 51.23
CA VAL A 929 13.82 83.59 52.61
C VAL A 929 12.36 83.75 53.00
N ASP A 930 11.67 82.66 53.30
CA ASP A 930 10.32 82.69 53.88
C ASP A 930 10.22 81.66 55.01
N SER A 931 9.25 81.81 55.91
CA SER A 931 9.21 81.03 57.14
C SER A 931 7.80 80.70 57.59
N PHE A 932 7.66 79.52 58.20
CA PHE A 932 6.47 79.13 58.95
C PHE A 932 6.88 78.38 60.23
N ASP A 933 6.14 78.63 61.31
CA ASP A 933 6.26 77.88 62.55
C ASP A 933 5.42 76.60 62.45
N TYR A 934 6.00 75.47 62.86
CA TYR A 934 5.32 74.19 62.95
C TYR A 934 5.56 73.56 64.33
N LEU A 935 4.59 72.76 64.78
CA LEU A 935 4.58 72.11 66.08
C LEU A 935 4.46 70.61 65.89
N LEU A 936 5.54 69.87 66.16
CA LEU A 936 5.48 68.42 66.21
C LEU A 936 4.77 67.97 67.49
N LEU A 937 3.82 67.04 67.36
CA LEU A 937 3.03 66.47 68.45
C LEU A 937 3.13 64.94 68.38
N ASP A 938 4.03 64.38 69.19
CA ASP A 938 3.96 62.99 69.63
C ASP A 938 3.00 62.91 70.84
N GLU A 939 2.35 61.76 71.07
CA GLU A 939 1.16 61.66 71.93
C GLU A 939 1.40 61.98 73.42
N TYR A 940 2.65 61.99 73.91
CA TYR A 940 2.97 62.33 75.30
C TYR A 940 4.21 63.25 75.47
N TYR A 941 3.91 64.48 75.91
CA TYR A 941 4.78 65.57 76.39
C TYR A 941 5.45 66.52 75.37
N ASN A 942 5.13 67.82 75.54
CA ASN A 942 5.83 69.03 75.09
C ASN A 942 6.53 68.97 73.71
N GLY A 943 5.81 69.41 72.67
CA GLY A 943 6.45 69.91 71.47
C GLY A 943 7.13 71.27 71.72
N ASP A 944 8.37 71.41 71.26
CA ASP A 944 8.98 72.71 71.00
C ASP A 944 8.48 73.23 69.63
N VAL A 945 8.30 74.55 69.50
CA VAL A 945 7.96 75.18 68.22
C VAL A 945 9.23 75.29 67.37
N GLY A 946 9.24 74.63 66.22
CA GLY A 946 10.29 74.79 65.22
C GLY A 946 9.88 75.85 64.19
N THR A 947 10.74 76.84 63.96
CA THR A 947 10.61 77.73 62.80
C THR A 947 11.38 77.13 61.64
N VAL A 948 10.70 76.59 60.62
CA VAL A 948 11.38 76.25 59.34
C VAL A 948 11.56 77.55 58.56
N THR A 949 12.82 77.84 58.25
CA THR A 949 13.19 78.90 57.32
C THR A 949 13.50 78.24 55.97
N LEU A 950 12.60 78.40 55.00
CA LEU A 950 12.84 77.99 53.64
C LEU A 950 13.77 79.00 52.97
N ASP A 951 14.83 78.47 52.36
CA ASP A 951 15.92 79.26 51.79
C ASP A 951 16.18 78.81 50.36
N ILE A 952 15.46 79.43 49.42
CA ILE A 952 15.43 79.02 48.01
C ILE A 952 16.24 80.01 47.18
N MET A 953 17.31 79.50 46.55
CA MET A 953 18.02 80.18 45.46
C MET A 953 17.84 79.40 44.16
N LEU A 954 17.54 80.11 43.07
CA LEU A 954 17.37 79.54 41.74
C LEU A 954 18.51 80.00 40.82
N GLY A 955 19.14 79.04 40.13
CA GLY A 955 19.95 79.29 38.94
C GLY A 955 21.37 79.83 39.16
N GLU A 956 22.23 79.06 39.85
CA GLU A 956 23.45 78.50 39.21
C GLU A 956 24.22 77.56 40.19
N TYR A 957 24.51 76.35 39.71
CA TYR A 957 25.47 75.34 40.20
C TYR A 957 25.80 75.24 41.71
N ARG A 958 25.34 74.14 42.34
CA ARG A 958 26.18 73.18 43.08
C ARG A 958 25.42 71.90 43.40
#